data_AF-A0A024T950-F1
#
_entry.id   AF-A0A024T950-F1
#
_cell.length_a   1.000
_cell.length_b   1.000
_cell.length_c   1.000
_cell.angle_alpha   90.00
_cell.angle_beta   90.00
_cell.angle_gamma   90.00
#
_symmetry.space_group_name_H-M   'P 1'
#
loop_
_entity.id
_entity.type
_entity.pdbx_description
1 polymer ?
#
loop_
_entity_poly.entity_id
_entity_poly.type
_entity_poly.pdbx_seq_one_letter_code
_entity_poly.pdbx_strand_id
1 'polypeptide(L)'
;MSDEAAGEAASRYCAEMAAFLPTIPEEMGLFRQEVEKMLNALVKSQESEQRLLRRTREIIGEIGTNQDKYAREKEEEMEAYNYKKKVQVDIEVMWSQVANSHKLETEKQAKLNELRTNIAMLEEQLKNGSGWSEAQEEMMAKLKRQRADSAREVETKTNDLAQIRMEVASLQALVTEAEDEQLRLEEELANVSNEVQEKRSMADKETRRKVMLEKSLKTLKHEAETLNAEWKRKAEAVKVGDAMLKQKEATLREAKTRMEKYLKQYDVLFRTTHQFTEAMETQWQKNVELQKENTQTEAEIRAKEEIVAKIEKDCAKIEQLVGLTKEKIGQVNQAKDKIDATKDEYKVALNELVNVTIEVERKHGEAMRKTLDDLLRQRELVNKMLVRAADTAQGTHDLTKIQENTTKNLENEINGYRQSVKQQRDMVQQLVSERDRYDKEAEVAHRKYRAAVEEAKLQDLQVTSLQDKIAEGETRLKQQQNLYEAVRSDRNLYSKSLIESQEEIADMKRKFKIMNHQIEQLKEEITTKDHCLVKEHFDHHKVDKEKETLKAELTRIKKQIQSSEQIIANQEQEISKLASIIQEADDEKQRQVKEFNAVVNDRDNLRAQWILRNEELKALYEKIKIQKSTLSIGQVQYEERVKEVDQLEKRVQDLVDEFKKTQNQIACTGDLKAELLRLEGDLLQERTKIKALSEELDHPLNVHRWRKLEGSDPKRLDMIRKIHALQKKTIKKCEEACMKDLLIVEKEKLYVELKNVLARQPGPEVAEQLVVYQENLKKKQAQMKGMENELEMYKAQVREYKHDLEHIDRDMQALRDKWFNSLHVDHFPDHQPHDEQVAAPVMERPKPQLPPVPAPIDESMFALM
;
A
#
# COMPACT_ATOMS: atom_id res chain seq x y z
N MET A 1 -35.38 -21.88 41.72
CA MET A 1 -35.63 -22.97 42.68
C MET A 1 -36.70 -23.96 42.22
N SER A 2 -37.87 -23.55 41.71
CA SER A 2 -38.81 -24.50 41.08
C SER A 2 -38.21 -25.25 39.90
N ASP A 3 -37.59 -24.51 38.98
CA ASP A 3 -37.29 -25.01 37.63
C ASP A 3 -36.07 -25.96 37.61
N GLU A 4 -35.14 -25.81 38.55
CA GLU A 4 -34.01 -26.72 38.70
C GLU A 4 -34.47 -28.10 39.18
N ALA A 5 -35.41 -28.17 40.12
CA ALA A 5 -35.99 -29.43 40.57
C ALA A 5 -36.77 -30.15 39.45
N ALA A 6 -37.42 -29.39 38.55
CA ALA A 6 -38.08 -29.95 37.37
C ALA A 6 -37.06 -30.53 36.36
N GLY A 7 -35.99 -29.80 36.05
CA GLY A 7 -34.93 -30.26 35.14
C GLY A 7 -34.13 -31.45 35.67
N GLU A 8 -33.93 -31.52 37.00
CA GLU A 8 -33.28 -32.65 37.66
C GLU A 8 -34.18 -33.91 37.65
N ALA A 9 -35.48 -33.75 37.93
CA ALA A 9 -36.46 -34.83 37.80
C ALA A 9 -36.57 -35.36 36.35
N ALA A 10 -36.58 -34.47 35.34
CA ALA A 10 -36.60 -34.87 33.93
C ALA A 10 -35.34 -35.66 33.53
N SER A 11 -34.16 -35.24 34.00
CA SER A 11 -32.89 -35.96 33.78
C SER A 11 -32.95 -37.38 34.35
N ARG A 12 -33.53 -37.50 35.56
CA ARG A 12 -33.71 -38.78 36.25
C ARG A 12 -34.68 -39.71 35.51
N TYR A 13 -35.82 -39.22 35.05
CA TYR A 13 -36.75 -40.04 34.24
C TYR A 13 -36.12 -40.50 32.91
N CYS A 14 -35.31 -39.67 32.26
CA CYS A 14 -34.56 -40.09 31.06
C CYS A 14 -33.57 -41.22 31.37
N ALA A 15 -32.85 -41.14 32.49
CA ALA A 15 -31.92 -42.18 32.93
C ALA A 15 -32.64 -43.49 33.33
N GLU A 16 -33.77 -43.39 34.03
CA GLU A 16 -34.58 -44.55 34.46
C GLU A 16 -35.24 -45.24 33.24
N MET A 17 -35.71 -44.50 32.24
CA MET A 17 -36.18 -45.08 30.96
C MET A 17 -35.04 -45.70 30.12
N ALA A 18 -33.86 -45.06 30.08
CA ALA A 18 -32.69 -45.62 29.41
C ALA A 18 -32.23 -46.95 30.03
N ALA A 19 -32.34 -47.08 31.36
CA ALA A 19 -32.07 -48.32 32.09
C ALA A 19 -33.15 -49.40 31.92
N PHE A 20 -34.36 -49.04 31.48
CA PHE A 20 -35.47 -49.97 31.24
C PHE A 20 -35.46 -50.58 29.83
N LEU A 21 -34.98 -49.86 28.80
CA LEU A 21 -34.90 -50.36 27.42
C LEU A 21 -34.19 -51.73 27.26
N PRO A 22 -33.11 -52.05 28.00
CA PRO A 22 -32.44 -53.35 27.92
C PRO A 22 -33.21 -54.52 28.53
N THR A 23 -34.18 -54.28 29.42
CA THR A 23 -34.92 -55.35 30.13
C THR A 23 -36.18 -55.81 29.39
N ILE A 24 -36.52 -55.15 28.27
CA ILE A 24 -37.64 -55.53 27.40
C ILE A 24 -37.22 -56.75 26.52
N PRO A 25 -37.94 -57.89 26.58
CA PRO A 25 -37.64 -59.08 25.78
C PRO A 25 -37.64 -58.82 24.26
N GLU A 26 -36.83 -59.57 23.50
CA GLU A 26 -36.68 -59.38 22.05
C GLU A 26 -37.98 -59.63 21.26
N GLU A 27 -38.84 -60.52 21.76
CA GLU A 27 -40.19 -60.79 21.27
C GLU A 27 -41.09 -59.53 21.23
N MET A 28 -40.79 -58.54 22.07
CA MET A 28 -41.49 -57.25 22.17
C MET A 28 -40.78 -56.13 21.38
N GLY A 29 -39.98 -56.48 20.35
CA GLY A 29 -39.14 -55.54 19.59
C GLY A 29 -39.84 -54.30 19.04
N LEU A 30 -41.11 -54.39 18.62
CA LEU A 30 -41.91 -53.22 18.18
C LEU A 30 -42.19 -52.26 19.34
N PHE A 31 -42.54 -52.77 20.52
CA PHE A 31 -42.76 -51.95 21.72
C PHE A 31 -41.45 -51.30 22.18
N ARG A 32 -40.33 -52.04 22.13
CA ARG A 32 -38.99 -51.50 22.41
C ARG A 32 -38.63 -50.34 21.47
N GLN A 33 -38.92 -50.46 20.17
CA GLN A 33 -38.68 -49.37 19.21
C GLN A 33 -39.54 -48.12 19.48
N GLU A 34 -40.80 -48.25 19.89
CA GLU A 34 -41.63 -47.08 20.27
C GLU A 34 -41.16 -46.43 21.58
N VAL A 35 -40.76 -47.22 22.59
CA VAL A 35 -40.15 -46.69 23.83
C VAL A 35 -38.83 -45.98 23.51
N GLU A 36 -38.02 -46.52 22.60
CA GLU A 36 -36.76 -45.90 22.16
C GLU A 36 -36.99 -44.60 21.38
N LYS A 37 -38.03 -44.52 20.52
CA LYS A 37 -38.46 -43.27 19.88
C LYS A 37 -38.92 -42.24 20.90
N MET A 38 -39.72 -42.63 21.89
CA MET A 38 -40.20 -41.73 22.95
C MET A 38 -39.03 -41.20 23.80
N LEU A 39 -38.08 -42.05 24.19
CA LEU A 39 -36.87 -41.62 24.91
C LEU A 39 -36.04 -40.63 24.08
N ASN A 40 -35.81 -40.92 22.79
CA ASN A 40 -35.08 -40.03 21.89
C ASN A 40 -35.80 -38.68 21.67
N ALA A 41 -37.14 -38.66 21.70
CA ALA A 41 -37.91 -37.42 21.66
C ALA A 41 -37.80 -36.63 22.98
N LEU A 42 -37.90 -37.32 24.12
CA LEU A 42 -37.81 -36.72 25.45
C LEU A 42 -36.43 -36.09 25.70
N VAL A 43 -35.35 -36.80 25.37
CA VAL A 43 -33.97 -36.28 25.48
C VAL A 43 -33.77 -35.04 24.59
N LYS A 44 -34.25 -35.06 23.34
CA LYS A 44 -34.18 -33.87 22.45
C LYS A 44 -35.00 -32.69 22.97
N SER A 45 -36.16 -32.95 23.57
CA SER A 45 -36.96 -31.94 24.24
C SER A 45 -36.16 -31.31 25.39
N GLN A 46 -35.58 -32.14 26.26
CA GLN A 46 -34.78 -31.68 27.40
C GLN A 46 -33.53 -30.90 26.97
N GLU A 47 -32.82 -31.33 25.93
CA GLU A 47 -31.69 -30.58 25.36
C GLU A 47 -32.12 -29.22 24.80
N SER A 48 -33.34 -29.09 24.28
CA SER A 48 -33.88 -27.82 23.80
C SER A 48 -34.27 -26.89 24.96
N GLU A 49 -34.89 -27.44 26.01
CA GLU A 49 -35.26 -26.75 27.24
C GLU A 49 -34.01 -26.23 27.98
N GLN A 50 -32.97 -27.07 28.14
CA GLN A 50 -31.70 -26.65 28.73
C GLN A 50 -30.93 -25.59 27.90
N ARG A 51 -31.22 -25.47 26.59
CA ARG A 51 -30.69 -24.37 25.75
C ARG A 51 -31.51 -23.09 25.97
N LEU A 52 -32.83 -23.19 26.02
CA LEU A 52 -33.71 -22.06 26.34
C LEU A 52 -33.43 -21.51 27.75
N LEU A 53 -33.34 -22.36 28.78
CA LEU A 53 -33.02 -21.97 30.16
C LEU A 53 -31.61 -21.36 30.33
N ARG A 54 -30.68 -21.64 29.42
CA ARG A 54 -29.39 -20.93 29.33
C ARG A 54 -29.57 -19.57 28.67
N ARG A 55 -30.23 -19.50 27.51
CA ARG A 55 -30.45 -18.22 26.81
C ARG A 55 -31.31 -17.24 27.62
N THR A 56 -32.28 -17.71 28.40
CA THR A 56 -33.05 -16.88 29.34
C THR A 56 -32.16 -16.33 30.45
N ARG A 57 -31.21 -17.12 30.99
CA ARG A 57 -30.22 -16.62 31.98
C ARG A 57 -29.26 -15.60 31.38
N GLU A 58 -28.79 -15.82 30.15
CA GLU A 58 -27.99 -14.84 29.40
C GLU A 58 -28.76 -13.53 29.22
N ILE A 59 -30.02 -13.58 28.74
CA ILE A 59 -30.87 -12.41 28.52
C ILE A 59 -31.17 -11.68 29.84
N ILE A 60 -31.39 -12.38 30.95
CA ILE A 60 -31.57 -11.75 32.28
C ILE A 60 -30.29 -11.02 32.72
N GLY A 61 -29.11 -11.59 32.44
CA GLY A 61 -27.82 -10.92 32.68
C GLY A 61 -27.61 -9.70 31.76
N GLU A 62 -27.90 -9.82 30.48
CA GLU A 62 -27.88 -8.72 29.51
C GLU A 62 -28.81 -7.57 29.95
N ILE A 63 -30.04 -7.88 30.41
CA ILE A 63 -30.99 -6.90 30.97
C ILE A 63 -30.42 -6.23 32.22
N GLY A 64 -29.90 -6.99 33.19
CA GLY A 64 -29.31 -6.44 34.41
C GLY A 64 -28.17 -5.46 34.13
N THR A 65 -27.20 -5.86 33.28
CA THR A 65 -26.08 -4.99 32.91
C THR A 65 -26.48 -3.75 32.11
N ASN A 66 -27.65 -3.75 31.46
CA ASN A 66 -28.20 -2.57 30.79
C ASN A 66 -29.02 -1.69 31.75
N GLN A 67 -29.69 -2.27 32.75
CA GLN A 67 -30.28 -1.49 33.85
C GLN A 67 -29.21 -0.78 34.68
N ASP A 68 -28.08 -1.42 34.96
CA ASP A 68 -26.94 -0.80 35.66
C ASP A 68 -26.33 0.38 34.88
N LYS A 69 -26.29 0.32 33.54
CA LYS A 69 -25.84 1.44 32.70
C LYS A 69 -26.85 2.57 32.72
N TYR A 70 -28.12 2.26 32.48
CA TYR A 70 -29.21 3.25 32.47
C TYR A 70 -29.36 3.96 33.82
N ALA A 71 -29.09 3.26 34.93
CA ALA A 71 -29.04 3.87 36.26
C ALA A 71 -27.93 4.93 36.36
N ARG A 72 -26.71 4.64 35.88
CA ARG A 72 -25.58 5.59 35.87
C ARG A 72 -25.79 6.74 34.91
N GLU A 73 -26.26 6.48 33.69
CA GLU A 73 -26.57 7.52 32.69
C GLU A 73 -27.61 8.52 33.25
N LYS A 74 -28.59 8.03 34.01
CA LYS A 74 -29.58 8.86 34.70
C LYS A 74 -29.03 9.59 35.94
N GLU A 75 -28.02 9.03 36.60
CA GLU A 75 -27.31 9.66 37.72
C GLU A 75 -26.42 10.81 37.21
N GLU A 76 -25.68 10.59 36.12
CA GLU A 76 -24.91 11.62 35.39
C GLU A 76 -25.82 12.73 34.84
N GLU A 77 -27.01 12.40 34.30
CA GLU A 77 -28.01 13.39 33.86
C GLU A 77 -28.56 14.22 35.04
N MET A 78 -28.79 13.60 36.20
CA MET A 78 -29.18 14.29 37.44
C MET A 78 -28.07 15.24 37.95
N GLU A 79 -26.81 14.83 37.92
CA GLU A 79 -25.68 15.70 38.29
C GLU A 79 -25.55 16.88 37.32
N ALA A 80 -25.64 16.64 36.01
CA ALA A 80 -25.61 17.68 34.99
C ALA A 80 -26.78 18.68 35.13
N TYR A 81 -27.98 18.19 35.44
CA TYR A 81 -29.15 19.04 35.72
C TYR A 81 -28.96 19.91 36.97
N ASN A 82 -28.44 19.33 38.06
CA ASN A 82 -28.17 20.06 39.29
C ASN A 82 -27.06 21.11 39.11
N TYR A 83 -26.00 20.79 38.35
CA TYR A 83 -24.94 21.73 38.01
C TYR A 83 -25.48 22.89 37.16
N LYS A 84 -26.27 22.60 36.11
CA LYS A 84 -26.95 23.61 35.30
C LYS A 84 -27.83 24.53 36.15
N LYS A 85 -28.63 23.96 37.06
CA LYS A 85 -29.51 24.73 37.96
C LYS A 85 -28.71 25.66 38.87
N LYS A 86 -27.56 25.21 39.39
CA LYS A 86 -26.66 26.05 40.20
C LYS A 86 -26.13 27.23 39.38
N VAL A 87 -25.60 26.97 38.19
CA VAL A 87 -25.09 28.02 37.28
C VAL A 87 -26.18 29.04 36.90
N GLN A 88 -27.45 28.62 36.75
CA GLN A 88 -28.56 29.55 36.52
C GLN A 88 -28.81 30.49 37.71
N VAL A 89 -28.75 30.00 38.95
CA VAL A 89 -28.86 30.84 40.16
C VAL A 89 -27.66 31.79 40.27
N ASP A 90 -26.45 31.30 40.03
CA ASP A 90 -25.23 32.13 40.06
C ASP A 90 -25.31 33.27 39.01
N ILE A 91 -25.90 33.00 37.83
CA ILE A 91 -26.18 34.01 36.80
C ILE A 91 -27.25 35.02 37.26
N GLU A 92 -28.37 34.58 37.83
CA GLU A 92 -29.43 35.48 38.32
C GLU A 92 -28.92 36.44 39.41
N VAL A 93 -28.05 35.96 40.31
CA VAL A 93 -27.38 36.80 41.33
C VAL A 93 -26.48 37.86 40.68
N MET A 94 -25.66 37.48 39.70
CA MET A 94 -24.76 38.41 38.99
C MET A 94 -25.54 39.47 38.18
N TRP A 95 -26.62 39.08 37.49
CA TRP A 95 -27.47 40.04 36.78
C TRP A 95 -28.20 41.00 37.73
N SER A 96 -28.61 40.54 38.91
CA SER A 96 -29.17 41.40 39.96
C SER A 96 -28.14 42.42 40.47
N GLN A 97 -26.89 42.01 40.67
CA GLN A 97 -25.80 42.91 41.07
C GLN A 97 -25.48 43.97 40.00
N VAL A 98 -25.39 43.58 38.72
CA VAL A 98 -25.18 44.51 37.60
C VAL A 98 -26.34 45.51 37.47
N ALA A 99 -27.59 45.05 37.58
CA ALA A 99 -28.76 45.93 37.54
C ALA A 99 -28.77 46.95 38.70
N ASN A 100 -28.36 46.53 39.90
CA ASN A 100 -28.28 47.41 41.06
C ASN A 100 -27.12 48.43 40.95
N SER A 101 -26.00 48.03 40.32
CA SER A 101 -24.87 48.93 40.02
C SER A 101 -25.26 50.04 39.05
N HIS A 102 -25.84 49.70 37.89
CA HIS A 102 -26.33 50.70 36.93
C HIS A 102 -27.43 51.60 37.53
N LYS A 103 -28.25 51.09 38.46
CA LYS A 103 -29.20 51.95 39.18
C LYS A 103 -28.46 53.01 40.02
N LEU A 104 -27.47 52.62 40.82
CA LEU A 104 -26.62 53.56 41.57
C LEU A 104 -25.92 54.57 40.64
N GLU A 105 -25.43 54.12 39.49
CA GLU A 105 -24.78 54.95 38.48
C GLU A 105 -25.74 56.03 37.94
N THR A 106 -26.98 55.67 37.57
CA THR A 106 -27.99 56.65 37.13
C THR A 106 -28.39 57.64 38.23
N GLU A 107 -28.48 57.20 39.48
CA GLU A 107 -28.77 58.07 40.63
C GLU A 107 -27.61 59.04 40.96
N LYS A 108 -26.34 58.61 40.78
CA LYS A 108 -25.16 59.49 40.85
C LYS A 108 -25.18 60.51 39.69
N GLN A 109 -25.45 60.07 38.46
CA GLN A 109 -25.39 60.91 37.27
C GLN A 109 -26.50 61.98 37.24
N ALA A 110 -27.68 61.70 37.80
CA ALA A 110 -28.74 62.69 38.00
C ALA A 110 -28.29 63.84 38.92
N LYS A 111 -27.72 63.51 40.09
CA LYS A 111 -27.22 64.48 41.08
C LYS A 111 -26.05 65.32 40.52
N LEU A 112 -25.18 64.73 39.71
CA LEU A 112 -24.07 65.43 39.06
C LEU A 112 -24.57 66.54 38.11
N ASN A 113 -25.67 66.28 37.38
CA ASN A 113 -26.26 67.26 36.48
C ASN A 113 -27.00 68.37 37.23
N GLU A 114 -27.72 68.03 38.31
CA GLU A 114 -28.43 68.99 39.17
C GLU A 114 -27.46 70.00 39.83
N LEU A 115 -26.30 69.52 40.30
CA LEU A 115 -25.23 70.38 40.82
C LEU A 115 -24.63 71.31 39.74
N ARG A 116 -24.49 70.84 38.50
CA ARG A 116 -24.00 71.67 37.38
C ARG A 116 -24.96 72.80 37.02
N THR A 117 -26.28 72.56 37.03
CA THR A 117 -27.28 73.62 36.83
C THR A 117 -27.27 74.67 37.94
N ASN A 118 -27.06 74.25 39.20
CA ASN A 118 -27.01 75.16 40.34
C ASN A 118 -25.77 76.08 40.33
N ILE A 119 -24.62 75.58 39.86
CA ILE A 119 -23.41 76.42 39.69
C ILE A 119 -23.65 77.50 38.63
N ALA A 120 -24.20 77.14 37.47
CA ALA A 120 -24.47 78.08 36.38
C ALA A 120 -25.42 79.23 36.80
N MET A 121 -26.47 78.92 37.58
CA MET A 121 -27.38 79.96 38.10
C MET A 121 -26.72 80.93 39.08
N LEU A 122 -25.70 80.50 39.83
CA LEU A 122 -25.02 81.34 40.82
C LEU A 122 -23.95 82.25 40.19
N GLU A 123 -23.33 81.82 39.08
CA GLU A 123 -22.38 82.64 38.33
C GLU A 123 -23.06 83.82 37.60
N GLU A 124 -24.33 83.67 37.19
CA GLU A 124 -25.08 84.73 36.51
C GLU A 124 -25.59 85.83 37.47
N GLN A 125 -25.93 85.48 38.72
CA GLN A 125 -26.50 86.41 39.70
C GLN A 125 -25.47 87.40 40.30
N LEU A 126 -24.17 87.16 40.17
CA LEU A 126 -23.13 87.94 40.86
C LEU A 126 -22.80 89.31 40.21
N LYS A 127 -23.57 89.75 39.20
CA LYS A 127 -23.10 90.75 38.21
C LYS A 127 -23.68 92.17 38.28
N ASN A 128 -24.68 92.42 39.14
CA ASN A 128 -25.29 93.74 39.41
C ASN A 128 -25.81 93.77 40.87
N GLY A 129 -25.81 94.86 41.64
CA GLY A 129 -25.32 96.24 41.46
C GLY A 129 -25.51 97.04 42.78
N SER A 130 -24.91 98.23 42.94
CA SER A 130 -24.72 98.86 44.26
C SER A 130 -25.67 100.01 44.63
N GLY A 131 -26.38 99.88 45.76
CA GLY A 131 -26.55 100.87 46.85
C GLY A 131 -27.19 102.27 46.60
N TRP A 132 -28.20 102.61 47.43
CA TRP A 132 -28.73 103.97 47.70
C TRP A 132 -29.17 104.11 49.18
N SER A 133 -29.55 105.31 49.65
CA SER A 133 -29.36 105.77 51.04
C SER A 133 -30.60 106.13 51.90
N GLU A 134 -30.34 106.36 53.20
CA GLU A 134 -30.86 107.35 54.17
C GLU A 134 -32.36 107.67 54.35
N ALA A 135 -33.26 107.39 53.40
CA ALA A 135 -34.63 107.00 53.80
C ALA A 135 -34.60 105.70 54.64
N GLN A 136 -33.47 104.99 54.59
CA GLN A 136 -33.17 103.78 55.31
C GLN A 136 -32.79 103.98 56.78
N GLU A 137 -32.60 105.19 57.33
CA GLU A 137 -32.14 105.35 58.73
C GLU A 137 -33.19 104.88 59.76
N GLU A 138 -34.46 105.22 59.55
CA GLU A 138 -35.55 104.75 60.42
C GLU A 138 -35.85 103.25 60.18
N MET A 139 -35.65 102.79 58.94
CA MET A 139 -35.59 101.36 58.61
C MET A 139 -34.40 100.67 59.31
N MET A 140 -33.28 101.37 59.53
CA MET A 140 -32.05 100.85 60.13
C MET A 140 -32.26 100.46 61.60
N ALA A 141 -33.21 101.08 62.31
CA ALA A 141 -33.59 100.67 63.66
C ALA A 141 -34.27 99.29 63.67
N LYS A 142 -35.16 99.00 62.71
CA LYS A 142 -35.75 97.67 62.50
C LYS A 142 -34.71 96.67 61.99
N LEU A 143 -33.95 97.06 60.96
CA LEU A 143 -32.89 96.24 60.37
C LEU A 143 -31.75 95.95 61.37
N LYS A 144 -31.48 96.78 62.38
CA LYS A 144 -30.50 96.47 63.44
C LYS A 144 -30.96 95.33 64.34
N ARG A 145 -32.27 95.14 64.57
CA ARG A 145 -32.80 93.94 65.24
C ARG A 145 -32.73 92.73 64.31
N GLN A 146 -33.26 92.84 63.10
CA GLN A 146 -33.19 91.75 62.11
C GLN A 146 -31.74 91.32 61.81
N ARG A 147 -30.77 92.25 61.80
CA ARG A 147 -29.34 91.96 61.64
C ARG A 147 -28.73 91.27 62.86
N ALA A 148 -29.26 91.47 64.07
CA ALA A 148 -28.80 90.73 65.26
C ALA A 148 -29.35 89.30 65.28
N ASP A 149 -30.61 89.12 64.87
CA ASP A 149 -31.22 87.79 64.75
C ASP A 149 -30.62 87.02 63.58
N SER A 150 -30.54 87.61 62.38
CA SER A 150 -29.87 87.00 61.23
C SER A 150 -28.35 86.89 61.37
N ALA A 151 -27.69 87.59 62.30
CA ALA A 151 -26.31 87.27 62.66
C ALA A 151 -26.20 85.92 63.38
N ARG A 152 -27.17 85.57 64.24
CA ARG A 152 -27.26 84.25 64.88
C ARG A 152 -27.69 83.17 63.90
N GLU A 153 -28.56 83.50 62.94
CA GLU A 153 -28.89 82.58 61.83
C GLU A 153 -27.66 82.34 60.95
N VAL A 154 -26.86 83.37 60.64
CA VAL A 154 -25.59 83.20 59.91
C VAL A 154 -24.59 82.39 60.72
N GLU A 155 -24.41 82.66 62.02
CA GLU A 155 -23.46 81.94 62.87
C GLU A 155 -23.83 80.44 63.00
N THR A 156 -25.12 80.14 63.24
CA THR A 156 -25.61 78.75 63.22
C THR A 156 -25.47 78.11 61.85
N LYS A 157 -25.82 78.80 60.76
CA LYS A 157 -25.64 78.28 59.39
C LYS A 157 -24.18 78.12 58.97
N THR A 158 -23.24 78.89 59.53
CA THR A 158 -21.80 78.65 59.33
C THR A 158 -21.30 77.43 60.08
N ASN A 159 -21.87 77.13 61.26
CA ASN A 159 -21.56 75.90 61.99
C ASN A 159 -22.17 74.67 61.29
N ASP A 160 -23.42 74.76 60.83
CA ASP A 160 -24.05 73.75 59.97
C ASP A 160 -23.20 73.49 58.71
N LEU A 161 -22.75 74.55 58.03
CA LEU A 161 -21.88 74.45 56.85
C LEU A 161 -20.50 73.85 57.17
N ALA A 162 -19.93 74.13 58.35
CA ALA A 162 -18.67 73.52 58.78
C ALA A 162 -18.84 72.01 59.02
N GLN A 163 -19.91 71.61 59.71
CA GLN A 163 -20.23 70.20 59.92
C GLN A 163 -20.50 69.48 58.59
N ILE A 164 -21.36 70.02 57.73
CA ILE A 164 -21.66 69.45 56.40
C ILE A 164 -20.39 69.35 55.55
N ARG A 165 -19.46 70.30 55.64
CA ARG A 165 -18.16 70.20 54.94
C ARG A 165 -17.27 69.07 55.49
N MET A 166 -17.29 68.82 56.81
CA MET A 166 -16.58 67.68 57.39
C MET A 166 -17.23 66.35 57.01
N GLU A 167 -18.56 66.28 56.97
CA GLU A 167 -19.31 65.10 56.52
C GLU A 167 -19.12 64.83 55.02
N VAL A 168 -19.08 65.87 54.18
CA VAL A 168 -18.72 65.74 52.76
C VAL A 168 -17.28 65.27 52.59
N ALA A 169 -16.32 65.78 53.38
CA ALA A 169 -14.93 65.34 53.30
C ALA A 169 -14.73 63.88 53.74
N SER A 170 -15.43 63.41 54.79
CA SER A 170 -15.36 62.01 55.22
C SER A 170 -16.07 61.07 54.25
N LEU A 171 -17.21 61.49 53.67
CA LEU A 171 -17.87 60.75 52.59
C LEU A 171 -17.03 60.70 51.32
N GLN A 172 -16.29 61.76 50.99
CA GLN A 172 -15.34 61.75 49.86
C GLN A 172 -14.18 60.78 50.10
N ALA A 173 -13.62 60.73 51.32
CA ALA A 173 -12.59 59.76 51.66
C ALA A 173 -13.10 58.30 51.55
N LEU A 174 -14.31 58.03 52.05
CA LEU A 174 -14.97 56.72 51.92
C LEU A 174 -15.30 56.35 50.46
N VAL A 175 -15.60 57.34 49.61
CA VAL A 175 -15.80 57.12 48.17
C VAL A 175 -14.47 56.76 47.50
N THR A 176 -13.38 57.47 47.79
CA THR A 176 -12.06 57.11 47.24
C THR A 176 -11.57 55.74 47.73
N GLU A 177 -11.79 55.40 49.00
CA GLU A 177 -11.45 54.08 49.55
C GLU A 177 -12.27 52.96 48.88
N ALA A 178 -13.54 53.20 48.57
CA ALA A 178 -14.38 52.27 47.82
C ALA A 178 -14.04 52.18 46.32
N GLU A 179 -13.57 53.27 45.71
CA GLU A 179 -13.13 53.31 44.31
C GLU A 179 -11.76 52.62 44.12
N ASP A 180 -10.82 52.79 45.06
CA ASP A 180 -9.56 52.05 45.11
C ASP A 180 -9.78 50.55 45.36
N GLU A 181 -10.67 50.18 46.28
CA GLU A 181 -11.04 48.78 46.53
C GLU A 181 -11.79 48.16 45.33
N GLN A 182 -12.65 48.91 44.64
CA GLN A 182 -13.27 48.46 43.38
C GLN A 182 -12.20 48.20 42.31
N LEU A 183 -11.24 49.11 42.11
CA LEU A 183 -10.12 48.91 41.18
C LEU A 183 -9.31 47.65 41.51
N ARG A 184 -9.02 47.42 42.80
CA ARG A 184 -8.33 46.21 43.25
C ARG A 184 -9.12 44.94 42.96
N LEU A 185 -10.43 44.93 43.22
CA LEU A 185 -11.30 43.80 42.92
C LEU A 185 -11.49 43.56 41.41
N GLU A 186 -11.48 44.61 40.59
CA GLU A 186 -11.48 44.51 39.12
C GLU A 186 -10.17 43.91 38.59
N GLU A 187 -9.02 44.28 39.15
CA GLU A 187 -7.72 43.68 38.82
C GLU A 187 -7.62 42.21 39.28
N GLU A 188 -8.06 41.89 40.51
CA GLU A 188 -8.14 40.51 41.00
C GLU A 188 -9.08 39.66 40.13
N LEU A 189 -10.24 40.18 39.72
CA LEU A 189 -11.21 39.47 38.87
C LEU A 189 -10.68 39.30 37.44
N ALA A 190 -9.95 40.28 36.89
CA ALA A 190 -9.25 40.14 35.61
C ALA A 190 -8.18 39.06 35.66
N ASN A 191 -7.39 38.99 36.74
CA ASN A 191 -6.39 37.96 36.96
C ASN A 191 -7.01 36.56 37.09
N VAL A 192 -8.08 36.40 37.88
CA VAL A 192 -8.84 35.13 37.99
C VAL A 192 -9.47 34.74 36.65
N SER A 193 -9.96 35.69 35.85
CA SER A 193 -10.49 35.43 34.51
C SER A 193 -9.40 34.89 33.57
N ASN A 194 -8.19 35.48 33.61
CA ASN A 194 -7.03 35.00 32.86
C ASN A 194 -6.60 33.59 33.30
N GLU A 195 -6.54 33.31 34.61
CA GLU A 195 -6.25 31.95 35.11
C GLU A 195 -7.31 30.94 34.64
N VAL A 196 -8.61 31.26 34.75
CA VAL A 196 -9.69 30.38 34.29
C VAL A 196 -9.58 30.11 32.79
N GLN A 197 -9.21 31.11 31.99
CA GLN A 197 -9.00 30.94 30.56
C GLN A 197 -7.76 30.08 30.23
N GLU A 198 -6.67 30.20 31.00
CA GLU A 198 -5.51 29.31 30.86
C GLU A 198 -5.83 27.88 31.31
N LYS A 199 -6.52 27.67 32.44
CA LYS A 199 -6.95 26.34 32.89
C LYS A 199 -7.87 25.68 31.85
N ARG A 200 -8.78 26.44 31.23
CA ARG A 200 -9.60 25.96 30.09
C ARG A 200 -8.73 25.57 28.89
N SER A 201 -7.79 26.42 28.48
CA SER A 201 -6.83 26.11 27.41
C SER A 201 -6.03 24.82 27.69
N MET A 202 -5.63 24.58 28.95
CA MET A 202 -4.93 23.37 29.37
C MET A 202 -5.84 22.13 29.40
N ALA A 203 -7.09 22.27 29.85
CA ALA A 203 -8.10 21.20 29.78
C ALA A 203 -8.44 20.82 28.32
N ASP A 204 -8.54 21.79 27.41
CA ASP A 204 -8.73 21.57 25.98
C ASP A 204 -7.53 20.85 25.34
N LYS A 205 -6.30 21.18 25.75
CA LYS A 205 -5.09 20.47 25.30
C LYS A 205 -5.08 19.02 25.78
N GLU A 206 -5.36 18.77 27.05
CA GLU A 206 -5.35 17.41 27.61
C GLU A 206 -6.55 16.56 27.20
N THR A 207 -7.73 17.13 26.97
CA THR A 207 -8.85 16.38 26.35
C THR A 207 -8.56 15.99 24.90
N ARG A 208 -7.95 16.89 24.09
CA ARG A 208 -7.44 16.54 22.76
C ARG A 208 -6.36 15.46 22.82
N ARG A 209 -5.43 15.55 23.78
CA ARG A 209 -4.38 14.54 24.02
C ARG A 209 -4.98 13.19 24.40
N LYS A 210 -5.97 13.16 25.32
CA LYS A 210 -6.74 11.97 25.69
C LYS A 210 -7.40 11.34 24.47
N VAL A 211 -8.12 12.10 23.65
CA VAL A 211 -8.78 11.57 22.44
C VAL A 211 -7.77 11.01 21.42
N MET A 212 -6.59 11.63 21.27
CA MET A 212 -5.52 11.11 20.41
C MET A 212 -4.91 9.81 20.98
N LEU A 213 -4.70 9.74 22.30
CA LEU A 213 -4.22 8.54 22.98
C LEU A 213 -5.26 7.41 22.95
N GLU A 214 -6.55 7.70 23.09
CA GLU A 214 -7.63 6.71 22.98
C GLU A 214 -7.77 6.15 21.56
N LYS A 215 -7.57 6.98 20.53
CA LYS A 215 -7.48 6.51 19.13
C LYS A 215 -6.28 5.59 18.93
N SER A 216 -5.09 6.00 19.41
CA SER A 216 -3.86 5.18 19.36
C SER A 216 -4.01 3.86 20.13
N LEU A 217 -4.64 3.88 21.30
CA LEU A 217 -4.88 2.69 22.13
C LEU A 217 -5.92 1.75 21.47
N LYS A 218 -6.90 2.29 20.74
CA LYS A 218 -7.82 1.48 19.90
C LYS A 218 -7.10 0.84 18.71
N THR A 219 -6.24 1.55 17.97
CA THR A 219 -5.47 0.95 16.87
C THR A 219 -4.48 -0.09 17.38
N LEU A 220 -3.71 0.21 18.42
CA LEU A 220 -2.77 -0.74 19.05
C LEU A 220 -3.47 -2.00 19.61
N LYS A 221 -4.71 -1.88 20.13
CA LYS A 221 -5.51 -3.05 20.52
C LYS A 221 -5.89 -3.90 19.31
N HIS A 222 -6.34 -3.28 18.21
CA HIS A 222 -6.69 -4.00 16.99
C HIS A 222 -5.47 -4.66 16.32
N GLU A 223 -4.32 -3.99 16.33
CA GLU A 223 -3.03 -4.54 15.91
C GLU A 223 -2.60 -5.74 16.80
N ALA A 224 -2.77 -5.64 18.13
CA ALA A 224 -2.51 -6.76 19.04
C ALA A 224 -3.48 -7.94 18.82
N GLU A 225 -4.76 -7.68 18.57
CA GLU A 225 -5.77 -8.72 18.27
C GLU A 225 -5.50 -9.43 16.94
N THR A 226 -5.16 -8.68 15.90
CA THR A 226 -4.79 -9.24 14.58
C THR A 226 -3.48 -10.01 14.63
N LEU A 227 -2.43 -9.49 15.30
CA LEU A 227 -1.18 -10.21 15.52
C LEU A 227 -1.37 -11.48 16.35
N ASN A 228 -2.25 -11.47 17.36
CA ASN A 228 -2.59 -12.67 18.15
C ASN A 228 -3.36 -13.71 17.30
N ALA A 229 -4.28 -13.27 16.44
CA ALA A 229 -4.96 -14.15 15.49
C ALA A 229 -4.01 -14.75 14.45
N GLU A 230 -3.05 -13.97 13.94
CA GLU A 230 -1.96 -14.46 13.10
C GLU A 230 -1.04 -15.43 13.83
N TRP A 231 -0.63 -15.12 15.06
CA TRP A 231 0.22 -16.00 15.87
C TRP A 231 -0.47 -17.35 16.10
N LYS A 232 -1.77 -17.37 16.41
CA LYS A 232 -2.55 -18.61 16.51
C LYS A 232 -2.58 -19.38 15.18
N ARG A 233 -2.80 -18.72 14.04
CA ARG A 233 -2.73 -19.38 12.72
C ARG A 233 -1.34 -19.96 12.44
N LYS A 234 -0.28 -19.20 12.71
CA LYS A 234 1.12 -19.61 12.52
C LYS A 234 1.48 -20.78 13.45
N ALA A 235 1.04 -20.77 14.70
CA ALA A 235 1.21 -21.89 15.64
C ALA A 235 0.48 -23.17 15.19
N GLU A 236 -0.75 -23.06 14.69
CA GLU A 236 -1.49 -24.22 14.17
C GLU A 236 -0.88 -24.75 12.87
N ALA A 237 -0.40 -23.86 11.99
CA ALA A 237 0.33 -24.23 10.78
C ALA A 237 1.66 -24.94 11.11
N VAL A 238 2.38 -24.52 12.15
CA VAL A 238 3.60 -25.20 12.63
C VAL A 238 3.27 -26.61 13.15
N LYS A 239 2.21 -26.80 13.95
CA LYS A 239 1.78 -28.15 14.39
C LYS A 239 1.47 -29.08 13.21
N VAL A 240 0.76 -28.58 12.19
CA VAL A 240 0.45 -29.34 10.97
C VAL A 240 1.73 -29.62 10.17
N GLY A 241 2.63 -28.65 10.09
CA GLY A 241 3.96 -28.80 9.50
C GLY A 241 4.78 -29.90 10.17
N ASP A 242 4.88 -29.90 11.50
CA ASP A 242 5.57 -30.93 12.29
C ASP A 242 4.96 -32.33 12.09
N ALA A 243 3.63 -32.43 12.01
CA ALA A 243 2.95 -33.69 11.73
C ALA A 243 3.29 -34.23 10.33
N MET A 244 3.24 -33.36 9.31
CA MET A 244 3.65 -33.71 7.95
C MET A 244 5.15 -34.02 7.86
N LEU A 245 6.00 -33.31 8.59
CA LEU A 245 7.45 -33.50 8.59
C LEU A 245 7.81 -34.85 9.23
N LYS A 246 7.20 -35.21 10.37
CA LYS A 246 7.31 -36.56 10.96
C LYS A 246 6.84 -37.66 10.02
N GLN A 247 5.73 -37.45 9.30
CA GLN A 247 5.27 -38.40 8.27
C GLN A 247 6.27 -38.53 7.12
N LYS A 248 6.83 -37.42 6.63
CA LYS A 248 7.84 -37.42 5.57
C LYS A 248 9.15 -38.07 6.03
N GLU A 249 9.62 -37.82 7.25
CA GLU A 249 10.76 -38.53 7.81
C GLU A 249 10.52 -40.04 7.90
N ALA A 250 9.32 -40.49 8.29
CA ALA A 250 9.00 -41.92 8.30
C ALA A 250 9.13 -42.52 6.89
N THR A 251 8.52 -41.88 5.88
CA THR A 251 8.68 -42.31 4.48
C THR A 251 10.13 -42.23 3.97
N LEU A 252 10.95 -41.31 4.50
CA LEU A 252 12.37 -41.18 4.17
C LEU A 252 13.21 -42.28 4.84
N ARG A 253 12.89 -42.70 6.08
CA ARG A 253 13.50 -43.86 6.75
C ARG A 253 13.16 -45.16 6.01
N GLU A 254 11.93 -45.31 5.54
CA GLU A 254 11.55 -46.41 4.66
C GLU A 254 12.28 -46.36 3.31
N ALA A 255 12.40 -45.20 2.69
CA ALA A 255 13.13 -45.05 1.43
C ALA A 255 14.62 -45.37 1.59
N LYS A 256 15.26 -44.91 2.68
CA LYS A 256 16.66 -45.24 3.01
C LYS A 256 16.86 -46.73 3.26
N THR A 257 16.01 -47.38 4.06
CA THR A 257 16.11 -48.83 4.31
C THR A 257 15.79 -49.69 3.08
N ARG A 258 15.03 -49.19 2.09
CA ARG A 258 14.92 -49.79 0.75
C ARG A 258 16.19 -49.55 -0.08
N MET A 259 16.75 -48.34 -0.07
CA MET A 259 17.99 -47.99 -0.76
C MET A 259 19.19 -48.82 -0.26
N GLU A 260 19.30 -49.04 1.05
CA GLU A 260 20.31 -49.92 1.66
C GLU A 260 20.18 -51.39 1.22
N LYS A 261 18.96 -51.87 0.97
CA LYS A 261 18.74 -53.21 0.40
C LYS A 261 19.20 -53.27 -1.06
N TYR A 262 18.88 -52.24 -1.86
CA TYR A 262 19.36 -52.16 -3.25
C TYR A 262 20.88 -51.97 -3.33
N LEU A 263 21.50 -51.19 -2.45
CA LEU A 263 22.96 -51.07 -2.35
C LEU A 263 23.61 -52.41 -1.99
N LYS A 264 23.06 -53.17 -1.05
CA LYS A 264 23.56 -54.53 -0.72
C LYS A 264 23.40 -55.52 -1.88
N GLN A 265 22.32 -55.41 -2.67
CA GLN A 265 22.14 -56.20 -3.89
C GLN A 265 23.11 -55.76 -5.00
N TYR A 266 23.35 -54.46 -5.15
CA TYR A 266 24.34 -53.89 -6.06
C TYR A 266 25.76 -54.31 -5.70
N ASP A 267 26.16 -54.28 -4.42
CA ASP A 267 27.46 -54.75 -3.96
C ASP A 267 27.69 -56.23 -4.29
N VAL A 268 26.65 -57.07 -4.17
CA VAL A 268 26.72 -58.48 -4.57
C VAL A 268 26.86 -58.62 -6.08
N LEU A 269 26.05 -57.91 -6.87
CA LEU A 269 26.13 -57.89 -8.33
C LEU A 269 27.46 -57.34 -8.85
N PHE A 270 28.01 -56.32 -8.21
CA PHE A 270 29.29 -55.71 -8.53
C PHE A 270 30.44 -56.69 -8.24
N ARG A 271 30.41 -57.37 -7.08
CA ARG A 271 31.40 -58.40 -6.74
C ARG A 271 31.35 -59.59 -7.70
N THR A 272 30.17 -60.10 -8.05
CA THR A 272 30.07 -61.21 -9.02
C THR A 272 30.48 -60.77 -10.43
N THR A 273 30.12 -59.55 -10.85
CA THR A 273 30.57 -58.99 -12.14
C THR A 273 32.10 -58.84 -12.16
N HIS A 274 32.70 -58.31 -11.09
CA HIS A 274 34.14 -58.16 -10.97
C HIS A 274 34.85 -59.53 -11.01
N GLN A 275 34.35 -60.53 -10.29
CA GLN A 275 34.84 -61.91 -10.35
C GLN A 275 34.73 -62.53 -11.76
N PHE A 276 33.66 -62.24 -12.49
CA PHE A 276 33.55 -62.67 -13.90
C PHE A 276 34.53 -61.93 -14.81
N THR A 277 34.82 -60.65 -14.55
CA THR A 277 35.86 -59.89 -15.28
C THR A 277 37.26 -60.46 -14.98
N GLU A 278 37.60 -60.71 -13.71
CA GLU A 278 38.88 -61.34 -13.31
C GLU A 278 39.03 -62.75 -13.92
N ALA A 279 37.95 -63.53 -13.94
CA ALA A 279 37.91 -64.84 -14.60
C ALA A 279 38.08 -64.72 -16.12
N MET A 280 37.46 -63.72 -16.77
CA MET A 280 37.60 -63.48 -18.20
C MET A 280 39.00 -62.99 -18.56
N GLU A 281 39.60 -62.12 -17.75
CA GLU A 281 40.94 -61.56 -17.96
C GLU A 281 42.03 -62.62 -17.73
N THR A 282 41.89 -63.50 -16.74
CA THR A 282 42.79 -64.66 -16.56
C THR A 282 42.67 -65.69 -17.69
N GLN A 283 41.47 -65.95 -18.23
CA GLN A 283 41.31 -66.76 -19.44
C GLN A 283 41.86 -66.07 -20.70
N TRP A 284 41.80 -64.73 -20.77
CA TRP A 284 42.41 -63.96 -21.86
C TRP A 284 43.94 -64.01 -21.80
N GLN A 285 44.54 -63.78 -20.63
CA GLN A 285 45.99 -63.92 -20.40
C GLN A 285 46.46 -65.33 -20.79
N LYS A 286 45.73 -66.36 -20.37
CA LYS A 286 46.03 -67.76 -20.73
C LYS A 286 45.92 -68.05 -22.24
N ASN A 287 44.98 -67.42 -22.95
CA ASN A 287 44.94 -67.49 -24.41
C ASN A 287 46.15 -66.78 -25.06
N VAL A 288 46.59 -65.64 -24.53
CA VAL A 288 47.80 -64.95 -25.01
C VAL A 288 49.07 -65.76 -24.75
N GLU A 289 49.14 -66.50 -23.65
CA GLU A 289 50.23 -67.45 -23.35
C GLU A 289 50.22 -68.63 -24.33
N LEU A 290 49.08 -69.33 -24.46
CA LEU A 290 48.92 -70.43 -25.43
C LEU A 290 49.18 -69.99 -26.88
N GLN A 291 48.83 -68.76 -27.25
CA GLN A 291 49.11 -68.24 -28.58
C GLN A 291 50.60 -67.92 -28.78
N LYS A 292 51.33 -67.50 -27.74
CA LYS A 292 52.80 -67.42 -27.78
C LYS A 292 53.43 -68.80 -27.94
N GLU A 293 52.99 -69.79 -27.17
CA GLU A 293 53.45 -71.18 -27.27
C GLU A 293 53.19 -71.77 -28.68
N ASN A 294 52.03 -71.50 -29.28
CA ASN A 294 51.77 -71.84 -30.68
C ASN A 294 52.74 -71.13 -31.64
N THR A 295 52.95 -69.81 -31.53
CA THR A 295 53.91 -69.13 -32.43
C THR A 295 55.36 -69.60 -32.25
N GLN A 296 55.76 -70.01 -31.03
CA GLN A 296 57.08 -70.57 -30.78
C GLN A 296 57.21 -71.99 -31.35
N THR A 297 56.20 -72.84 -31.15
CA THR A 297 56.19 -74.21 -31.71
C THR A 297 56.07 -74.21 -33.24
N GLU A 298 55.33 -73.28 -33.85
CA GLU A 298 55.37 -73.02 -35.30
C GLU A 298 56.77 -72.63 -35.78
N ALA A 299 57.48 -71.75 -35.06
CA ALA A 299 58.84 -71.35 -35.40
C ALA A 299 59.83 -72.53 -35.27
N GLU A 300 59.68 -73.37 -34.24
CA GLU A 300 60.45 -74.61 -34.10
C GLU A 300 60.14 -75.63 -35.20
N ILE A 301 58.87 -75.75 -35.63
CA ILE A 301 58.47 -76.60 -36.76
C ILE A 301 59.15 -76.11 -38.03
N ARG A 302 59.06 -74.81 -38.37
CA ARG A 302 59.73 -74.23 -39.55
C ARG A 302 61.25 -74.41 -39.51
N ALA A 303 61.88 -74.28 -38.33
CA ALA A 303 63.30 -74.55 -38.17
C ALA A 303 63.65 -76.04 -38.42
N LYS A 304 62.78 -76.97 -38.00
CA LYS A 304 62.91 -78.41 -38.28
C LYS A 304 62.65 -78.72 -39.76
N GLU A 305 61.67 -78.08 -40.40
CA GLU A 305 61.40 -78.18 -41.85
C GLU A 305 62.58 -77.67 -42.68
N GLU A 306 63.20 -76.55 -42.30
CA GLU A 306 64.43 -76.05 -42.92
C GLU A 306 65.60 -77.04 -42.78
N ILE A 307 65.71 -77.74 -41.65
CA ILE A 307 66.72 -78.77 -41.43
C ILE A 307 66.42 -80.01 -42.29
N VAL A 308 65.16 -80.44 -42.38
CA VAL A 308 64.73 -81.53 -43.27
C VAL A 308 65.03 -81.18 -44.73
N ALA A 309 64.66 -80.00 -45.21
CA ALA A 309 64.94 -79.56 -46.59
C ALA A 309 66.45 -79.47 -46.90
N LYS A 310 67.29 -79.16 -45.91
CA LYS A 310 68.76 -79.23 -46.04
C LYS A 310 69.23 -80.68 -46.13
N ILE A 311 68.72 -81.58 -45.28
CA ILE A 311 69.01 -83.01 -45.30
C ILE A 311 68.56 -83.65 -46.62
N GLU A 312 67.35 -83.38 -47.11
CA GLU A 312 66.86 -83.85 -48.41
C GLU A 312 67.75 -83.39 -49.56
N LYS A 313 68.19 -82.13 -49.55
CA LYS A 313 69.11 -81.58 -50.55
C LYS A 313 70.50 -82.21 -50.48
N ASP A 314 70.96 -82.61 -49.30
CA ASP A 314 72.23 -83.31 -49.13
C ASP A 314 72.11 -84.82 -49.45
N CYS A 315 70.97 -85.46 -49.15
CA CYS A 315 70.62 -86.78 -49.66
C CYS A 315 70.60 -86.82 -51.19
N ALA A 316 69.97 -85.83 -51.85
CA ALA A 316 69.98 -85.73 -53.32
C ALA A 316 71.40 -85.56 -53.91
N LYS A 317 72.30 -84.81 -53.24
CA LYS A 317 73.72 -84.76 -53.61
C LYS A 317 74.40 -86.11 -53.41
N ILE A 318 74.13 -86.81 -52.31
CA ILE A 318 74.67 -88.14 -52.03
C ILE A 318 74.18 -89.15 -53.07
N GLU A 319 72.92 -89.10 -53.49
CA GLU A 319 72.37 -89.94 -54.56
C GLU A 319 73.02 -89.64 -55.91
N GLN A 320 73.25 -88.37 -56.25
CA GLN A 320 74.03 -87.99 -57.45
C GLN A 320 75.48 -88.50 -57.37
N LEU A 321 76.14 -88.38 -56.22
CA LEU A 321 77.49 -88.91 -55.99
C LEU A 321 77.53 -90.44 -56.06
N VAL A 322 76.53 -91.14 -55.52
CA VAL A 322 76.36 -92.60 -55.65
C VAL A 322 76.08 -93.01 -57.09
N GLY A 323 75.31 -92.22 -57.86
CA GLY A 323 75.11 -92.40 -59.30
C GLY A 323 76.43 -92.30 -60.08
N LEU A 324 77.16 -91.19 -59.91
CA LEU A 324 78.48 -90.98 -60.51
C LEU A 324 79.52 -92.04 -60.08
N THR A 325 79.40 -92.55 -58.84
CA THR A 325 80.26 -93.63 -58.33
C THR A 325 79.89 -94.98 -58.94
N LYS A 326 78.60 -95.26 -59.17
CA LYS A 326 78.14 -96.45 -59.92
C LYS A 326 78.58 -96.39 -61.38
N GLU A 327 78.53 -95.24 -62.04
CA GLU A 327 79.10 -95.07 -63.39
C GLU A 327 80.61 -95.33 -63.41
N LYS A 328 81.37 -94.76 -62.46
CA LYS A 328 82.82 -95.03 -62.35
C LYS A 328 83.14 -96.48 -62.05
N ILE A 329 82.36 -97.16 -61.20
CA ILE A 329 82.49 -98.60 -60.98
C ILE A 329 82.16 -99.39 -62.26
N GLY A 330 81.16 -98.97 -63.03
CA GLY A 330 80.87 -99.53 -64.36
C GLY A 330 82.03 -99.39 -65.34
N GLN A 331 82.66 -98.21 -65.41
CA GLN A 331 83.84 -97.94 -66.24
C GLN A 331 85.07 -98.76 -65.77
N VAL A 332 85.29 -98.86 -64.45
CA VAL A 332 86.38 -99.67 -63.87
C VAL A 332 86.15 -101.16 -64.11
N ASN A 333 84.91 -101.66 -64.04
CA ASN A 333 84.60 -103.05 -64.37
C ASN A 333 84.80 -103.31 -65.88
N GLN A 334 84.33 -102.44 -66.77
CA GLN A 334 84.61 -102.57 -68.22
C GLN A 334 86.10 -102.49 -68.55
N ALA A 335 86.91 -101.77 -67.76
CA ALA A 335 88.37 -101.79 -67.89
C ALA A 335 88.97 -103.10 -67.36
N LYS A 336 88.48 -103.60 -66.22
CA LYS A 336 88.89 -104.89 -65.63
C LYS A 336 88.58 -106.06 -66.56
N ASP A 337 87.40 -106.12 -67.15
CA ASP A 337 86.99 -107.22 -68.03
C ASP A 337 87.86 -107.27 -69.30
N LYS A 338 88.26 -106.11 -69.83
CA LYS A 338 89.24 -106.00 -70.93
C LYS A 338 90.64 -106.45 -70.50
N ILE A 339 91.07 -106.11 -69.28
CA ILE A 339 92.38 -106.52 -68.75
C ILE A 339 92.41 -108.04 -68.48
N ASP A 340 91.40 -108.60 -67.83
CA ASP A 340 91.34 -110.05 -67.57
C ASP A 340 91.21 -110.85 -68.88
N ALA A 341 90.57 -110.33 -69.94
CA ALA A 341 90.62 -110.93 -71.27
C ALA A 341 92.05 -111.01 -71.84
N THR A 342 92.79 -109.89 -71.89
CA THR A 342 94.20 -109.89 -72.36
C THR A 342 95.11 -110.77 -71.50
N LYS A 343 94.80 -110.91 -70.21
CA LYS A 343 95.54 -111.73 -69.25
C LYS A 343 95.35 -113.23 -69.45
N ASP A 344 94.23 -113.66 -70.04
CA ASP A 344 94.03 -115.05 -70.44
C ASP A 344 94.65 -115.35 -71.82
N GLU A 345 94.67 -114.40 -72.75
CA GLU A 345 95.46 -114.49 -73.99
C GLU A 345 96.96 -114.70 -73.69
N TYR A 346 97.53 -113.92 -72.76
CA TYR A 346 98.93 -114.09 -72.36
C TYR A 346 99.22 -115.35 -71.51
N LYS A 347 98.21 -116.03 -70.94
CA LYS A 347 98.41 -117.35 -70.30
C LYS A 347 98.57 -118.48 -71.30
N VAL A 348 97.88 -118.42 -72.44
CA VAL A 348 98.01 -119.42 -73.50
C VAL A 348 99.39 -119.29 -74.14
N ALA A 349 99.78 -118.06 -74.54
CA ALA A 349 101.08 -117.78 -75.15
C ALA A 349 102.30 -118.11 -74.26
N LEU A 350 102.15 -118.18 -72.93
CA LEU A 350 103.23 -118.50 -72.00
C LEU A 350 103.43 -120.02 -71.78
N ASN A 351 102.41 -120.84 -72.03
CA ASN A 351 102.49 -122.30 -71.84
C ASN A 351 103.15 -123.04 -73.02
N GLU A 352 103.15 -122.46 -74.22
CA GLU A 352 103.65 -123.13 -75.43
C GLU A 352 105.16 -122.95 -75.67
N LEU A 353 105.86 -122.13 -74.87
CA LEU A 353 107.32 -121.92 -74.96
C LEU A 353 108.12 -122.48 -73.77
N VAL A 354 107.54 -123.40 -72.99
CA VAL A 354 108.21 -124.12 -71.90
C VAL A 354 108.77 -125.48 -72.34
N ASN A 355 108.26 -126.07 -73.42
CA ASN A 355 108.64 -127.41 -73.89
C ASN A 355 109.10 -127.41 -75.37
N VAL A 356 110.39 -127.12 -75.59
CA VAL A 356 111.35 -127.72 -76.57
C VAL A 356 112.46 -126.70 -76.85
N THR A 357 113.52 -126.69 -76.03
CA THR A 357 114.93 -126.39 -76.42
C THR A 357 115.96 -126.57 -75.28
N ILE A 358 115.82 -127.63 -74.49
CA ILE A 358 116.99 -128.26 -73.85
C ILE A 358 116.95 -129.75 -74.23
N GLU A 359 118.12 -130.30 -74.61
CA GLU A 359 118.43 -131.71 -74.95
C GLU A 359 118.79 -132.03 -76.42
N VAL A 360 119.80 -131.31 -76.95
CA VAL A 360 120.81 -131.94 -77.83
C VAL A 360 122.23 -131.59 -77.36
N GLU A 361 122.54 -130.30 -77.15
CA GLU A 361 123.91 -129.86 -76.86
C GLU A 361 124.15 -129.31 -75.44
N ARG A 362 124.29 -130.24 -74.48
CA ARG A 362 125.47 -130.19 -73.58
C ARG A 362 125.83 -131.57 -73.04
N LYS A 363 126.70 -132.30 -73.75
CA LYS A 363 127.37 -133.49 -73.21
C LYS A 363 128.27 -133.13 -72.03
N HIS A 364 127.74 -133.28 -70.80
CA HIS A 364 128.33 -133.78 -69.55
C HIS A 364 127.43 -133.32 -68.39
N GLY A 365 126.75 -134.22 -67.67
CA GLY A 365 127.44 -135.21 -66.85
C GLY A 365 127.88 -134.50 -65.57
N GLU A 366 126.97 -134.23 -64.63
CA GLU A 366 126.51 -135.13 -63.55
C GLU A 366 127.37 -134.99 -62.27
N ALA A 367 126.77 -134.48 -61.18
CA ALA A 367 126.96 -134.99 -59.81
C ALA A 367 126.16 -134.21 -58.74
N MET A 368 125.18 -134.88 -58.14
CA MET A 368 124.78 -134.84 -56.72
C MET A 368 124.60 -133.52 -55.92
N ARG A 369 123.41 -133.42 -55.30
CA ARG A 369 123.24 -132.85 -53.95
C ARG A 369 123.91 -133.76 -52.90
N LYS A 370 124.63 -133.21 -51.92
CA LYS A 370 124.51 -133.49 -50.46
C LYS A 370 125.69 -132.90 -49.66
N THR A 371 125.43 -132.61 -48.37
CA THR A 371 126.36 -132.02 -47.38
C THR A 371 126.87 -130.62 -47.77
N LEU A 372 127.22 -129.70 -46.86
CA LEU A 372 127.45 -129.80 -45.42
C LEU A 372 126.99 -128.48 -44.77
N ASP A 373 125.79 -128.42 -44.18
CA ASP A 373 125.74 -128.31 -42.71
C ASP A 373 126.24 -129.59 -42.03
N ASP A 374 127.31 -129.46 -41.24
CA ASP A 374 127.56 -130.22 -40.01
C ASP A 374 128.83 -129.72 -39.28
N LEU A 375 128.58 -129.07 -38.13
CA LEU A 375 129.31 -129.17 -36.86
C LEU A 375 130.82 -128.81 -36.76
N LEU A 376 131.05 -127.68 -36.08
CA LEU A 376 131.73 -127.58 -34.78
C LEU A 376 132.87 -128.58 -34.41
N ARG A 377 134.06 -128.01 -34.17
CA ARG A 377 135.11 -128.45 -33.20
C ARG A 377 135.63 -129.91 -33.30
N GLN A 378 136.92 -130.03 -33.64
CA GLN A 378 137.93 -130.48 -32.65
C GLN A 378 139.41 -130.22 -33.04
N ARG A 379 140.21 -129.81 -32.03
CA ARG A 379 141.65 -130.09 -31.79
C ARG A 379 142.79 -129.31 -32.53
N GLU A 380 143.92 -129.12 -31.83
CA GLU A 380 145.09 -128.26 -32.16
C GLU A 380 146.47 -128.99 -32.34
N LEU A 381 147.44 -128.35 -33.08
CA LEU A 381 148.96 -128.36 -33.07
C LEU A 381 149.55 -127.71 -34.40
N VAL A 382 150.78 -127.17 -34.69
CA VAL A 382 152.12 -126.86 -34.06
C VAL A 382 152.75 -125.45 -34.47
N ASN A 383 154.01 -125.29 -34.99
CA ASN A 383 154.87 -124.03 -35.05
C ASN A 383 156.06 -124.07 -36.10
N LYS A 384 156.93 -123.05 -36.47
CA LYS A 384 156.99 -121.52 -36.58
C LYS A 384 158.43 -120.96 -36.99
N MET A 385 158.65 -119.63 -37.29
CA MET A 385 159.93 -118.77 -37.38
C MET A 385 160.71 -118.66 -38.79
N LEU A 386 161.66 -117.74 -39.21
CA LEU A 386 162.47 -116.54 -38.72
C LEU A 386 163.02 -115.53 -39.87
N VAL A 387 164.14 -114.72 -39.70
CA VAL A 387 164.72 -113.58 -40.57
C VAL A 387 166.31 -113.41 -40.43
N ARG A 388 167.26 -112.53 -40.94
CA ARG A 388 167.54 -111.19 -41.67
C ARG A 388 169.06 -111.18 -42.23
N ALA A 389 169.94 -110.22 -42.73
CA ALA A 389 170.23 -108.77 -43.10
C ALA A 389 171.57 -108.70 -44.02
N ALA A 390 172.42 -107.68 -44.42
CA ALA A 390 172.69 -106.18 -44.41
C ALA A 390 173.95 -105.73 -45.34
N ASP A 391 174.40 -104.43 -45.45
CA ASP A 391 175.15 -103.77 -46.63
C ASP A 391 176.35 -102.72 -46.39
N THR A 392 177.17 -102.23 -47.40
CA THR A 392 178.25 -101.10 -47.41
C THR A 392 179.00 -100.87 -48.81
N ALA A 393 179.99 -99.97 -49.24
CA ALA A 393 180.76 -98.69 -48.90
C ALA A 393 181.69 -98.12 -50.10
N GLN A 394 182.37 -96.90 -50.10
CA GLN A 394 183.26 -96.32 -51.22
C GLN A 394 184.24 -95.07 -50.89
N GLY A 395 185.20 -94.60 -51.78
CA GLY A 395 186.05 -93.32 -51.68
C GLY A 395 187.15 -92.96 -52.79
N THR A 396 187.75 -91.70 -52.90
CA THR A 396 188.81 -91.21 -53.92
C THR A 396 189.68 -89.90 -53.53
N HIS A 397 190.67 -89.35 -54.34
CA HIS A 397 191.60 -88.18 -53.97
C HIS A 397 192.15 -87.05 -55.01
N ASP A 398 193.48 -86.74 -55.17
CA ASP A 398 194.18 -85.37 -55.37
C ASP A 398 195.05 -85.01 -56.66
N LEU A 399 195.35 -83.69 -56.98
CA LEU A 399 196.43 -83.11 -57.91
C LEU A 399 196.59 -81.52 -57.90
N THR A 400 197.50 -80.83 -58.68
CA THR A 400 197.31 -79.47 -59.41
C THR A 400 198.25 -78.19 -59.26
N LYS A 401 199.38 -78.19 -58.51
CA LYS A 401 199.97 -76.98 -57.84
C LYS A 401 200.38 -75.61 -58.47
N ILE A 402 200.84 -75.43 -59.73
CA ILE A 402 201.36 -74.08 -60.15
C ILE A 402 200.26 -73.15 -60.69
N GLN A 403 199.34 -73.65 -61.51
CA GLN A 403 198.15 -72.89 -61.89
C GLN A 403 197.32 -72.51 -60.66
N GLU A 404 197.29 -73.42 -59.67
CA GLU A 404 196.68 -73.26 -58.36
C GLU A 404 197.00 -71.93 -57.63
N ASN A 405 198.18 -71.31 -57.84
CA ASN A 405 198.52 -70.06 -57.16
C ASN A 405 198.02 -68.80 -57.89
N THR A 406 197.98 -68.81 -59.23
CA THR A 406 197.37 -67.71 -59.98
C THR A 406 195.85 -67.83 -60.05
N THR A 407 195.29 -69.05 -60.01
CA THR A 407 193.87 -69.22 -59.71
C THR A 407 193.58 -68.74 -58.30
N LYS A 408 194.30 -69.15 -57.24
CA LYS A 408 193.99 -68.72 -55.86
C LYS A 408 193.83 -67.21 -55.67
N ASN A 409 194.63 -66.37 -56.30
CA ASN A 409 194.45 -64.92 -56.20
C ASN A 409 193.15 -64.45 -56.89
N LEU A 410 192.88 -64.90 -58.11
CA LEU A 410 191.62 -64.59 -58.81
C LEU A 410 190.40 -65.26 -58.15
N GLU A 411 190.56 -66.44 -57.55
CA GLU A 411 189.57 -67.17 -56.77
C GLU A 411 189.28 -66.47 -55.44
N ASN A 412 190.27 -65.79 -54.83
CA ASN A 412 190.06 -64.96 -53.65
C ASN A 412 189.25 -63.69 -54.00
N GLU A 413 189.54 -63.01 -55.10
CA GLU A 413 188.72 -61.89 -55.60
C GLU A 413 187.31 -62.35 -55.99
N ILE A 414 187.20 -63.45 -56.75
CA ILE A 414 185.94 -64.07 -57.13
C ILE A 414 185.15 -64.55 -55.89
N ASN A 415 185.81 -65.05 -54.85
CA ASN A 415 185.14 -65.41 -53.59
C ASN A 415 184.70 -64.18 -52.80
N GLY A 416 185.47 -63.08 -52.80
CA GLY A 416 185.04 -61.79 -52.26
C GLY A 416 183.77 -61.28 -52.96
N TYR A 417 183.76 -61.29 -54.30
CA TYR A 417 182.57 -60.92 -55.08
C TYR A 417 181.41 -61.90 -54.88
N ARG A 418 181.64 -63.23 -54.83
CA ARG A 418 180.61 -64.23 -54.52
C ARG A 418 180.04 -64.05 -53.12
N GLN A 419 180.85 -63.70 -52.13
CA GLN A 419 180.42 -63.49 -50.75
C GLN A 419 179.62 -62.18 -50.62
N SER A 420 180.00 -61.13 -51.35
CA SER A 420 179.21 -59.89 -51.49
C SER A 420 177.87 -60.15 -52.20
N VAL A 421 177.87 -60.87 -53.33
CA VAL A 421 176.65 -61.30 -54.04
C VAL A 421 175.77 -62.20 -53.17
N LYS A 422 176.36 -63.06 -52.31
CA LYS A 422 175.61 -63.84 -51.33
C LYS A 422 174.97 -62.92 -50.29
N GLN A 423 175.73 -62.03 -49.66
CA GLN A 423 175.18 -61.05 -48.70
C GLN A 423 174.06 -60.20 -49.30
N GLN A 424 174.19 -59.77 -50.56
CA GLN A 424 173.14 -59.06 -51.28
C GLN A 424 171.91 -59.95 -51.55
N ARG A 425 172.09 -61.23 -51.90
CA ARG A 425 170.96 -62.19 -52.06
C ARG A 425 170.28 -62.50 -50.73
N ASP A 426 171.03 -62.73 -49.67
CA ASP A 426 170.52 -63.00 -48.33
C ASP A 426 169.72 -61.78 -47.82
N MET A 427 170.22 -60.55 -48.05
CA MET A 427 169.52 -59.28 -47.78
C MET A 427 168.25 -59.10 -48.63
N VAL A 428 168.30 -59.38 -49.94
CA VAL A 428 167.11 -59.33 -50.81
C VAL A 428 166.07 -60.37 -50.38
N GLN A 429 166.50 -61.56 -49.95
CA GLN A 429 165.59 -62.60 -49.45
C GLN A 429 164.96 -62.20 -48.11
N GLN A 430 165.71 -61.52 -47.22
CA GLN A 430 165.14 -60.90 -46.01
C GLN A 430 164.08 -59.85 -46.37
N LEU A 431 164.42 -58.86 -47.23
CA LEU A 431 163.49 -57.80 -47.63
C LEU A 431 162.24 -58.33 -48.35
N VAL A 432 162.35 -59.39 -49.16
CA VAL A 432 161.20 -60.09 -49.75
C VAL A 432 160.37 -60.79 -48.69
N SER A 433 161.00 -61.45 -47.71
CA SER A 433 160.28 -62.09 -46.60
C SER A 433 159.59 -61.09 -45.68
N GLU A 434 160.16 -59.90 -45.49
CA GLU A 434 159.57 -58.80 -44.73
C GLU A 434 158.39 -58.17 -45.48
N ARG A 435 158.53 -57.90 -46.79
CA ARG A 435 157.40 -57.49 -47.64
C ARG A 435 156.26 -58.51 -47.53
N ASP A 436 156.54 -59.79 -47.74
CA ASP A 436 155.54 -60.87 -47.67
C ASP A 436 154.97 -61.08 -46.26
N ARG A 437 155.60 -60.50 -45.21
CA ARG A 437 155.05 -60.43 -43.85
C ARG A 437 154.13 -59.22 -43.72
N TYR A 438 154.57 -58.03 -44.15
CA TYR A 438 153.80 -56.80 -44.10
C TYR A 438 152.56 -56.82 -45.00
N ASP A 439 152.62 -57.45 -46.18
CA ASP A 439 151.45 -57.65 -47.05
C ASP A 439 150.39 -58.52 -46.34
N LYS A 440 150.80 -59.57 -45.62
CA LYS A 440 149.90 -60.43 -44.84
C LYS A 440 149.37 -59.71 -43.59
N GLU A 441 150.19 -58.92 -42.91
CA GLU A 441 149.76 -58.07 -41.79
C GLU A 441 148.73 -57.03 -42.25
N ALA A 442 148.96 -56.39 -43.42
CA ALA A 442 148.06 -55.44 -44.05
C ALA A 442 146.75 -56.09 -44.53
N GLU A 443 146.80 -57.29 -45.13
CA GLU A 443 145.59 -58.06 -45.45
C GLU A 443 144.78 -58.40 -44.19
N VAL A 444 145.43 -58.86 -43.12
CA VAL A 444 144.74 -59.18 -41.86
C VAL A 444 144.15 -57.93 -41.22
N ALA A 445 144.86 -56.80 -41.26
CA ALA A 445 144.34 -55.50 -40.82
C ALA A 445 143.14 -55.04 -41.67
N HIS A 446 143.21 -55.14 -43.00
CA HIS A 446 142.10 -54.81 -43.89
C HIS A 446 140.89 -55.74 -43.70
N ARG A 447 141.09 -57.05 -43.47
CA ARG A 447 139.99 -57.98 -43.16
C ARG A 447 139.32 -57.61 -41.83
N LYS A 448 140.10 -57.30 -40.79
CA LYS A 448 139.57 -56.81 -39.50
C LYS A 448 138.82 -55.48 -39.65
N TYR A 449 139.37 -54.53 -40.41
CA TYR A 449 138.71 -53.25 -40.68
C TYR A 449 137.38 -53.43 -41.42
N ARG A 450 137.34 -54.23 -42.50
CA ARG A 450 136.08 -54.52 -43.20
C ARG A 450 135.06 -55.22 -42.29
N ALA A 451 135.49 -56.19 -41.48
CA ALA A 451 134.61 -56.86 -40.53
C ALA A 451 134.01 -55.86 -39.52
N ALA A 452 134.83 -54.99 -38.94
CA ALA A 452 134.37 -53.94 -38.01
C ALA A 452 133.45 -52.90 -38.69
N VAL A 453 133.66 -52.59 -39.97
CA VAL A 453 132.78 -51.68 -40.75
C VAL A 453 131.44 -52.33 -41.08
N GLU A 454 131.39 -53.61 -41.45
CA GLU A 454 130.11 -54.31 -41.66
C GLU A 454 129.39 -54.57 -40.32
N GLU A 455 130.12 -54.82 -39.24
CA GLU A 455 129.56 -54.91 -37.88
C GLU A 455 128.98 -53.56 -37.42
N ALA A 456 129.68 -52.45 -37.64
CA ALA A 456 129.19 -51.11 -37.35
C ALA A 456 127.92 -50.78 -38.15
N LYS A 457 127.89 -51.04 -39.47
CA LYS A 457 126.67 -50.89 -40.28
C LYS A 457 125.50 -51.74 -39.78
N LEU A 458 125.79 -52.96 -39.31
CA LEU A 458 124.76 -53.86 -38.79
C LEU A 458 124.24 -53.38 -37.43
N GLN A 459 125.09 -52.76 -36.60
CA GLN A 459 124.68 -52.05 -35.39
C GLN A 459 123.88 -50.78 -35.72
N ASP A 460 124.29 -49.97 -36.71
CA ASP A 460 123.54 -48.80 -37.17
C ASP A 460 122.13 -49.19 -37.65
N LEU A 461 122.01 -50.24 -38.47
CA LEU A 461 120.72 -50.79 -38.92
C LEU A 461 119.86 -51.31 -37.76
N GLN A 462 120.47 -51.89 -36.72
CA GLN A 462 119.77 -52.25 -35.49
C GLN A 462 119.31 -51.01 -34.70
N VAL A 463 120.13 -49.96 -34.62
CA VAL A 463 119.79 -48.68 -33.98
C VAL A 463 118.63 -48.01 -34.72
N THR A 464 118.65 -47.92 -36.06
CA THR A 464 117.51 -47.41 -36.84
C THR A 464 116.27 -48.27 -36.59
N SER A 465 116.37 -49.60 -36.67
CA SER A 465 115.22 -50.49 -36.41
C SER A 465 114.70 -50.42 -34.96
N LEU A 466 115.49 -49.95 -34.00
CA LEU A 466 115.05 -49.68 -32.62
C LEU A 466 114.45 -48.28 -32.50
N GLN A 467 114.99 -47.27 -33.19
CA GLN A 467 114.43 -45.92 -33.28
C GLN A 467 113.05 -45.94 -33.96
N ASP A 468 112.89 -46.70 -35.05
CA ASP A 468 111.60 -46.90 -35.71
C ASP A 468 110.57 -47.53 -34.75
N LYS A 469 110.96 -48.58 -34.01
CA LYS A 469 110.09 -49.20 -32.98
C LYS A 469 109.77 -48.27 -31.81
N ILE A 470 110.68 -47.36 -31.46
CA ILE A 470 110.41 -46.32 -30.44
C ILE A 470 109.40 -45.31 -31.01
N ALA A 471 109.55 -44.85 -32.25
CA ALA A 471 108.61 -43.93 -32.90
C ALA A 471 107.22 -44.58 -33.12
N GLU A 472 107.14 -45.85 -33.50
CA GLU A 472 105.90 -46.64 -33.51
C GLU A 472 105.30 -46.76 -32.10
N GLY A 473 106.12 -46.96 -31.07
CA GLY A 473 105.73 -46.98 -29.67
C GLY A 473 105.16 -45.65 -29.18
N GLU A 474 105.83 -44.53 -29.49
CA GLU A 474 105.42 -43.17 -29.12
C GLU A 474 104.15 -42.73 -29.86
N THR A 475 104.05 -43.01 -31.17
CA THR A 475 102.85 -42.71 -31.95
C THR A 475 101.65 -43.54 -31.48
N ARG A 476 101.86 -44.83 -31.15
CA ARG A 476 100.83 -45.69 -30.55
C ARG A 476 100.43 -45.25 -29.14
N LEU A 477 101.39 -44.83 -28.30
CA LEU A 477 101.13 -44.27 -26.98
C LEU A 477 100.30 -42.98 -27.10
N LYS A 478 100.65 -42.10 -28.05
CA LYS A 478 99.91 -40.85 -28.30
C LYS A 478 98.51 -41.10 -28.86
N GLN A 479 98.33 -42.10 -29.72
CA GLN A 479 96.99 -42.57 -30.13
C GLN A 479 96.18 -43.07 -28.94
N GLN A 480 96.78 -43.86 -28.04
CA GLN A 480 96.12 -44.36 -26.82
C GLN A 480 95.80 -43.24 -25.83
N GLN A 481 96.66 -42.22 -25.69
CA GLN A 481 96.39 -41.01 -24.91
C GLN A 481 95.20 -40.24 -25.48
N ASN A 482 95.19 -39.96 -26.79
CA ASN A 482 94.07 -39.29 -27.46
C ASN A 482 92.75 -40.06 -27.30
N LEU A 483 92.78 -41.40 -27.43
CA LEU A 483 91.61 -42.26 -27.22
C LEU A 483 91.13 -42.25 -25.76
N TYR A 484 92.05 -42.27 -24.79
CA TYR A 484 91.72 -42.16 -23.37
C TYR A 484 91.13 -40.77 -23.03
N GLU A 485 91.67 -39.70 -23.61
CA GLU A 485 91.15 -38.35 -23.43
C GLU A 485 89.76 -38.20 -24.06
N ALA A 486 89.53 -38.75 -25.25
CA ALA A 486 88.20 -38.80 -25.88
C ALA A 486 87.19 -39.61 -25.04
N VAL A 487 87.53 -40.83 -24.61
CA VAL A 487 86.66 -41.62 -23.71
C VAL A 487 86.42 -40.90 -22.38
N ARG A 488 87.39 -40.14 -21.87
CA ARG A 488 87.24 -39.32 -20.67
C ARG A 488 86.34 -38.09 -20.90
N SER A 489 86.43 -37.41 -22.05
CA SER A 489 85.51 -36.32 -22.40
C SER A 489 84.09 -36.84 -22.59
N ASP A 490 83.93 -37.96 -23.30
CA ASP A 490 82.62 -38.59 -23.54
C ASP A 490 81.98 -39.04 -22.24
N ARG A 491 82.73 -39.73 -21.36
CA ARG A 491 82.26 -40.11 -20.03
C ARG A 491 81.85 -38.89 -19.20
N ASN A 492 82.60 -37.79 -19.28
CA ASN A 492 82.25 -36.55 -18.57
C ASN A 492 81.00 -35.87 -19.18
N LEU A 493 80.85 -35.90 -20.51
CA LEU A 493 79.68 -35.39 -21.25
C LEU A 493 78.43 -36.18 -20.91
N TYR A 494 78.48 -37.52 -20.97
CA TYR A 494 77.39 -38.39 -20.56
C TYR A 494 77.08 -38.26 -19.07
N SER A 495 78.10 -38.08 -18.20
CA SER A 495 77.87 -37.79 -16.78
C SER A 495 77.16 -36.45 -16.55
N LYS A 496 77.46 -35.42 -17.35
CA LYS A 496 76.78 -34.12 -17.28
C LYS A 496 75.34 -34.24 -17.80
N SER A 497 75.15 -34.83 -18.97
CA SER A 497 73.83 -35.07 -19.58
C SER A 497 72.93 -35.96 -18.70
N LEU A 498 73.49 -36.93 -17.98
CA LEU A 498 72.78 -37.73 -17.00
C LEU A 498 72.33 -36.91 -15.78
N ILE A 499 73.16 -35.99 -15.28
CA ILE A 499 72.78 -35.07 -14.19
C ILE A 499 71.68 -34.12 -14.66
N GLU A 500 71.83 -33.51 -15.84
CA GLU A 500 70.83 -32.64 -16.46
C GLU A 500 69.48 -33.37 -16.64
N SER A 501 69.51 -34.61 -17.14
CA SER A 501 68.32 -35.47 -17.24
C SER A 501 67.70 -35.81 -15.88
N GLN A 502 68.51 -36.00 -14.83
CA GLN A 502 68.02 -36.26 -13.48
C GLN A 502 67.41 -35.02 -12.83
N GLU A 503 67.96 -33.83 -13.09
CA GLU A 503 67.40 -32.54 -12.68
C GLU A 503 66.07 -32.24 -13.40
N GLU A 504 65.99 -32.47 -14.72
CA GLU A 504 64.73 -32.39 -15.47
C GLU A 504 63.68 -33.37 -14.94
N ILE A 505 64.05 -34.62 -14.64
CA ILE A 505 63.15 -35.61 -14.02
C ILE A 505 62.71 -35.15 -12.61
N ALA A 506 63.57 -34.50 -11.84
CA ALA A 506 63.23 -33.95 -10.53
C ALA A 506 62.25 -32.77 -10.65
N ASP A 507 62.45 -31.88 -11.62
CA ASP A 507 61.56 -30.75 -11.89
C ASP A 507 60.22 -31.18 -12.49
N MET A 508 60.19 -32.19 -13.35
CA MET A 508 58.94 -32.79 -13.82
C MET A 508 58.19 -33.48 -12.67
N LYS A 509 58.88 -34.12 -11.72
CA LYS A 509 58.28 -34.64 -10.48
C LYS A 509 57.77 -33.53 -9.56
N ARG A 510 58.44 -32.36 -9.48
CA ARG A 510 57.94 -31.17 -8.76
C ARG A 510 56.68 -30.62 -9.42
N LYS A 511 56.70 -30.40 -10.74
CA LYS A 511 55.55 -29.95 -11.55
C LYS A 511 54.36 -30.90 -11.42
N PHE A 512 54.57 -32.22 -11.48
CA PHE A 512 53.53 -33.24 -11.27
C PHE A 512 52.92 -33.19 -9.86
N LYS A 513 53.72 -32.98 -8.81
CA LYS A 513 53.19 -32.78 -7.45
C LYS A 513 52.34 -31.51 -7.32
N ILE A 514 52.77 -30.40 -7.92
CA ILE A 514 52.00 -29.15 -7.94
C ILE A 514 50.69 -29.34 -8.71
N MET A 515 50.75 -29.97 -9.89
CA MET A 515 49.58 -30.26 -10.71
C MET A 515 48.59 -31.20 -10.01
N ASN A 516 49.06 -32.23 -9.30
CA ASN A 516 48.17 -33.08 -8.49
C ASN A 516 47.53 -32.31 -7.33
N HIS A 517 48.25 -31.39 -6.69
CA HIS A 517 47.65 -30.55 -5.66
C HIS A 517 46.59 -29.60 -6.24
N GLN A 518 46.83 -29.01 -7.41
CA GLN A 518 45.84 -28.22 -8.15
C GLN A 518 44.63 -29.06 -8.57
N ILE A 519 44.83 -30.31 -9.00
CA ILE A 519 43.74 -31.25 -9.29
C ILE A 519 42.90 -31.54 -8.03
N GLU A 520 43.53 -31.73 -6.87
CA GLU A 520 42.79 -31.97 -5.62
C GLU A 520 42.06 -30.71 -5.14
N GLN A 521 42.69 -29.53 -5.20
CA GLN A 521 42.03 -28.24 -4.96
C GLN A 521 40.81 -28.05 -5.89
N LEU A 522 40.93 -28.39 -7.17
CA LEU A 522 39.82 -28.29 -8.12
C LEU A 522 38.70 -29.30 -7.84
N LYS A 523 39.00 -30.51 -7.31
CA LYS A 523 37.97 -31.43 -6.80
C LYS A 523 37.29 -30.91 -5.54
N GLU A 524 38.02 -30.30 -4.62
CA GLU A 524 37.47 -29.65 -3.43
C GLU A 524 36.57 -28.46 -3.83
N GLU A 525 36.98 -27.66 -4.81
CA GLU A 525 36.15 -26.61 -5.41
C GLU A 525 34.90 -27.15 -6.13
N ILE A 526 35.02 -28.25 -6.89
CA ILE A 526 33.86 -28.87 -7.56
C ILE A 526 32.88 -29.42 -6.51
N THR A 527 33.36 -30.21 -5.55
CA THR A 527 32.49 -30.80 -4.53
C THR A 527 31.85 -29.76 -3.62
N THR A 528 32.55 -28.66 -3.27
CA THR A 528 31.91 -27.55 -2.54
C THR A 528 30.87 -26.80 -3.39
N LYS A 529 31.12 -26.58 -4.69
CA LYS A 529 30.12 -26.02 -5.61
C LYS A 529 28.92 -26.96 -5.79
N ASP A 530 29.11 -28.27 -5.84
CA ASP A 530 28.02 -29.25 -5.89
C ASP A 530 27.15 -29.20 -4.61
N HIS A 531 27.75 -29.10 -3.42
CA HIS A 531 27.00 -28.92 -2.18
C HIS A 531 26.21 -27.60 -2.17
N CYS A 532 26.78 -26.52 -2.70
CA CYS A 532 26.07 -25.25 -2.88
C CYS A 532 24.91 -25.38 -3.88
N LEU A 533 25.10 -26.03 -5.04
CA LEU A 533 24.05 -26.26 -6.05
C LEU A 533 22.90 -27.11 -5.50
N VAL A 534 23.21 -28.16 -4.74
CA VAL A 534 22.19 -28.98 -4.06
C VAL A 534 21.41 -28.15 -3.03
N LYS A 535 22.09 -27.29 -2.27
CA LYS A 535 21.43 -26.38 -1.32
C LYS A 535 20.52 -25.38 -2.03
N GLU A 536 21.02 -24.66 -3.04
CA GLU A 536 20.24 -23.72 -3.85
C GLU A 536 19.01 -24.39 -4.49
N HIS A 537 19.14 -25.64 -4.95
CA HIS A 537 18.01 -26.42 -5.47
C HIS A 537 16.94 -26.71 -4.38
N PHE A 538 17.35 -27.02 -3.14
CA PHE A 538 16.41 -27.18 -2.03
C PHE A 538 15.75 -25.86 -1.61
N ASP A 539 16.51 -24.76 -1.56
CA ASP A 539 16.01 -23.43 -1.21
C ASP A 539 15.07 -22.89 -2.32
N HIS A 540 15.37 -23.08 -3.61
CA HIS A 540 14.46 -22.79 -4.73
C HIS A 540 13.17 -23.62 -4.64
N HIS A 541 13.28 -24.92 -4.36
CA HIS A 541 12.11 -25.81 -4.23
C HIS A 541 11.26 -25.52 -2.98
N LYS A 542 11.84 -24.85 -1.97
CA LYS A 542 11.10 -24.27 -0.84
C LYS A 542 10.39 -22.98 -1.27
N VAL A 543 11.08 -22.05 -1.94
CA VAL A 543 10.50 -20.78 -2.44
C VAL A 543 9.35 -21.03 -3.41
N ASP A 544 9.44 -22.04 -4.30
CA ASP A 544 8.32 -22.39 -5.19
C ASP A 544 7.08 -22.88 -4.41
N LYS A 545 7.26 -23.63 -3.32
CA LYS A 545 6.12 -24.03 -2.46
C LYS A 545 5.50 -22.84 -1.76
N GLU A 546 6.32 -21.95 -1.21
CA GLU A 546 5.87 -20.71 -0.56
C GLU A 546 5.08 -19.84 -1.55
N LYS A 547 5.59 -19.71 -2.79
CA LYS A 547 4.96 -19.05 -3.94
C LYS A 547 3.62 -19.69 -4.36
N GLU A 548 3.51 -21.02 -4.41
CA GLU A 548 2.21 -21.67 -4.67
C GLU A 548 1.23 -21.52 -3.49
N THR A 549 1.69 -21.55 -2.24
CA THR A 549 0.81 -21.24 -1.09
C THR A 549 0.33 -19.79 -1.11
N LEU A 550 1.20 -18.82 -1.42
CA LEU A 550 0.84 -17.41 -1.55
C LEU A 550 -0.12 -17.17 -2.72
N LYS A 551 0.04 -17.87 -3.86
CA LYS A 551 -0.96 -17.86 -4.95
C LYS A 551 -2.32 -18.39 -4.49
N ALA A 552 -2.35 -19.48 -3.73
CA ALA A 552 -3.59 -20.06 -3.22
C ALA A 552 -4.30 -19.11 -2.22
N GLU A 553 -3.54 -18.51 -1.29
CA GLU A 553 -4.06 -17.52 -0.35
C GLU A 553 -4.55 -16.25 -1.07
N LEU A 554 -3.77 -15.70 -2.01
CA LEU A 554 -4.16 -14.55 -2.84
C LEU A 554 -5.43 -14.83 -3.65
N THR A 555 -5.58 -16.05 -4.17
CA THR A 555 -6.80 -16.49 -4.87
C THR A 555 -7.99 -16.60 -3.92
N ARG A 556 -7.77 -17.06 -2.68
CA ARG A 556 -8.82 -17.10 -1.64
C ARG A 556 -9.25 -15.69 -1.22
N ILE A 557 -8.29 -14.79 -1.03
CA ILE A 557 -8.53 -13.38 -0.68
C ILE A 557 -9.28 -12.68 -1.81
N LYS A 558 -8.91 -12.86 -3.08
CA LYS A 558 -9.65 -12.32 -4.23
C LYS A 558 -11.11 -12.79 -4.26
N LYS A 559 -11.38 -14.08 -4.04
CA LYS A 559 -12.76 -14.60 -3.94
C LYS A 559 -13.54 -14.00 -2.76
N GLN A 560 -12.87 -13.79 -1.63
CA GLN A 560 -13.49 -13.16 -0.45
C GLN A 560 -13.82 -11.68 -0.74
N ILE A 561 -12.90 -10.92 -1.36
CA ILE A 561 -13.14 -9.53 -1.79
C ILE A 561 -14.34 -9.47 -2.75
N GLN A 562 -14.37 -10.30 -3.80
CA GLN A 562 -15.50 -10.36 -4.73
C GLN A 562 -16.84 -10.67 -4.05
N SER A 563 -16.85 -11.53 -3.03
CA SER A 563 -18.07 -11.78 -2.24
C SER A 563 -18.49 -10.58 -1.38
N SER A 564 -17.53 -9.82 -0.84
CA SER A 564 -17.81 -8.58 -0.10
C SER A 564 -18.28 -7.45 -1.02
N GLU A 565 -17.67 -7.28 -2.19
CA GLU A 565 -18.09 -6.32 -3.23
C GLU A 565 -19.53 -6.58 -3.67
N GLN A 566 -19.91 -7.85 -3.88
CA GLN A 566 -21.31 -8.21 -4.19
C GLN A 566 -22.27 -7.93 -3.03
N ILE A 567 -21.84 -8.13 -1.77
CA ILE A 567 -22.66 -7.78 -0.60
C ILE A 567 -22.84 -6.26 -0.49
N ILE A 568 -21.79 -5.47 -0.74
CA ILE A 568 -21.85 -4.00 -0.74
C ILE A 568 -22.80 -3.52 -1.84
N ALA A 569 -22.66 -4.00 -3.08
CA ALA A 569 -23.55 -3.62 -4.19
C ALA A 569 -25.02 -3.98 -3.90
N ASN A 570 -25.29 -5.11 -3.25
CA ASN A 570 -26.64 -5.47 -2.80
C ASN A 570 -27.17 -4.52 -1.70
N GLN A 571 -26.30 -4.10 -0.77
CA GLN A 571 -26.65 -3.14 0.29
C GLN A 571 -26.88 -1.72 -0.25
N GLU A 572 -26.10 -1.27 -1.23
CA GLU A 572 -26.29 0.01 -1.91
C GLU A 572 -27.64 0.06 -2.66
N GLN A 573 -28.02 -1.03 -3.32
CA GLN A 573 -29.35 -1.16 -3.92
C GLN A 573 -30.47 -1.09 -2.87
N GLU A 574 -30.30 -1.73 -1.71
CA GLU A 574 -31.31 -1.69 -0.64
C GLU A 574 -31.42 -0.30 0.01
N ILE A 575 -30.28 0.38 0.23
CA ILE A 575 -30.24 1.78 0.67
C ILE A 575 -30.95 2.68 -0.34
N SER A 576 -30.75 2.47 -1.64
CA SER A 576 -31.43 3.24 -2.70
C SER A 576 -32.95 3.03 -2.70
N LYS A 577 -33.43 1.79 -2.51
CA LYS A 577 -34.87 1.51 -2.33
C LYS A 577 -35.44 2.19 -1.09
N LEU A 578 -34.75 2.06 0.05
CA LEU A 578 -35.18 2.66 1.31
C LEU A 578 -35.21 4.19 1.23
N ALA A 579 -34.28 4.81 0.51
CA ALA A 579 -34.31 6.24 0.23
C ALA A 579 -35.52 6.66 -0.62
N SER A 580 -35.91 5.88 -1.65
CA SER A 580 -37.15 6.12 -2.42
C SER A 580 -38.38 6.04 -1.51
N ILE A 581 -38.49 4.99 -0.69
CA ILE A 581 -39.61 4.79 0.24
C ILE A 581 -39.70 5.93 1.27
N ILE A 582 -38.57 6.43 1.77
CA ILE A 582 -38.53 7.60 2.66
C ILE A 582 -39.00 8.87 1.93
N GLN A 583 -38.54 9.11 0.70
CA GLN A 583 -38.96 10.28 -0.09
C GLN A 583 -40.47 10.24 -0.40
N GLU A 584 -40.99 9.08 -0.81
CA GLU A 584 -42.42 8.86 -1.05
C GLU A 584 -43.25 9.10 0.23
N ALA A 585 -42.76 8.65 1.39
CA ALA A 585 -43.42 8.88 2.68
C ALA A 585 -43.38 10.36 3.13
N ASP A 586 -42.27 11.08 2.90
CA ASP A 586 -42.18 12.52 3.21
C ASP A 586 -42.99 13.38 2.24
N ASP A 587 -43.10 13.02 0.96
CA ASP A 587 -43.96 13.69 -0.02
C ASP A 587 -45.44 13.48 0.30
N GLU A 588 -45.84 12.27 0.70
CA GLU A 588 -47.22 11.98 1.12
C GLU A 588 -47.56 12.67 2.45
N LYS A 589 -46.64 12.69 3.42
CA LYS A 589 -46.75 13.51 4.64
C LYS A 589 -46.89 15.01 4.32
N GLN A 590 -46.17 15.53 3.32
CA GLN A 590 -46.35 16.91 2.86
C GLN A 590 -47.74 17.16 2.22
N ARG A 591 -48.33 16.18 1.53
CA ARG A 591 -49.72 16.29 1.02
C ARG A 591 -50.71 16.35 2.18
N GLN A 592 -50.62 15.41 3.12
CA GLN A 592 -51.50 15.35 4.29
C GLN A 592 -51.43 16.63 5.15
N VAL A 593 -50.24 17.24 5.30
CA VAL A 593 -50.09 18.55 5.95
C VAL A 593 -50.78 19.68 5.16
N LYS A 594 -50.72 19.68 3.82
CA LYS A 594 -51.41 20.66 2.97
C LYS A 594 -52.93 20.50 3.05
N GLU A 595 -53.44 19.26 3.02
CA GLU A 595 -54.87 18.95 3.17
C GLU A 595 -55.39 19.31 4.57
N PHE A 596 -54.64 18.96 5.63
CA PHE A 596 -54.98 19.37 6.99
C PHE A 596 -55.06 20.90 7.13
N ASN A 597 -54.10 21.64 6.57
CA ASN A 597 -54.11 23.10 6.57
C ASN A 597 -55.30 23.67 5.77
N ALA A 598 -55.72 23.03 4.67
CA ALA A 598 -56.93 23.42 3.94
C ALA A 598 -58.19 23.21 4.81
N VAL A 599 -58.33 22.05 5.47
CA VAL A 599 -59.44 21.77 6.40
C VAL A 599 -59.45 22.72 7.60
N VAL A 600 -58.28 23.13 8.10
CA VAL A 600 -58.15 24.17 9.15
C VAL A 600 -58.64 25.54 8.64
N ASN A 601 -58.23 25.94 7.43
CA ASN A 601 -58.70 27.18 6.82
C ASN A 601 -60.22 27.17 6.59
N ASP A 602 -60.78 26.07 6.09
CA ASP A 602 -62.22 25.91 5.88
C ASP A 602 -63.00 25.93 7.20
N ARG A 603 -62.49 25.25 8.24
CA ARG A 603 -63.04 25.33 9.60
C ARG A 603 -63.09 26.77 10.10
N ASP A 604 -62.01 27.53 9.93
CA ASP A 604 -61.91 28.88 10.46
C ASP A 604 -62.69 29.91 9.62
N ASN A 605 -62.81 29.70 8.30
CA ASN A 605 -63.74 30.40 7.42
C ASN A 605 -65.20 30.17 7.84
N LEU A 606 -65.60 28.91 8.04
CA LEU A 606 -66.95 28.55 8.52
C LEU A 606 -67.22 29.11 9.92
N ARG A 607 -66.22 29.10 10.81
CA ARG A 607 -66.31 29.69 12.15
C ARG A 607 -66.53 31.20 12.08
N ALA A 608 -65.81 31.92 11.21
CA ALA A 608 -66.01 33.34 10.99
C ALA A 608 -67.42 33.65 10.44
N GLN A 609 -67.88 32.89 9.43
CA GLN A 609 -69.24 33.01 8.91
C GLN A 609 -70.32 32.73 9.97
N TRP A 610 -70.10 31.74 10.84
CA TRP A 610 -71.03 31.40 11.92
C TRP A 610 -71.09 32.48 13.02
N ILE A 611 -69.96 33.11 13.35
CA ILE A 611 -69.91 34.28 14.25
C ILE A 611 -70.72 35.44 13.65
N LEU A 612 -70.45 35.80 12.39
CA LEU A 612 -71.19 36.88 11.70
C LEU A 612 -72.69 36.59 11.64
N ARG A 613 -73.10 35.36 11.31
CA ARG A 613 -74.51 34.93 11.30
C ARG A 613 -75.17 35.00 12.69
N ASN A 614 -74.44 34.72 13.77
CA ASN A 614 -74.94 34.91 15.13
C ASN A 614 -75.08 36.41 15.51
N GLU A 615 -74.18 37.26 15.04
CA GLU A 615 -74.27 38.71 15.24
C GLU A 615 -75.44 39.32 14.44
N GLU A 616 -75.63 38.91 13.19
CA GLU A 616 -76.82 39.20 12.38
C GLU A 616 -78.11 38.75 13.11
N LEU A 617 -78.17 37.51 13.59
CA LEU A 617 -79.32 36.99 14.34
C LEU A 617 -79.58 37.77 15.63
N LYS A 618 -78.54 38.13 16.39
CA LYS A 618 -78.64 38.94 17.62
C LYS A 618 -79.18 40.34 17.31
N ALA A 619 -78.70 40.97 16.24
CA ALA A 619 -79.21 42.26 15.77
C ALA A 619 -80.68 42.17 15.32
N LEU A 620 -81.07 41.09 14.63
CA LEU A 620 -82.47 40.83 14.27
C LEU A 620 -83.36 40.60 15.49
N TYR A 621 -82.90 39.84 16.50
CA TYR A 621 -83.66 39.62 17.74
C TYR A 621 -83.88 40.92 18.52
N GLU A 622 -82.86 41.78 18.66
CA GLU A 622 -83.04 43.10 19.28
C GLU A 622 -83.93 44.02 18.43
N LYS A 623 -83.83 44.00 17.10
CA LYS A 623 -84.74 44.73 16.21
C LYS A 623 -86.20 44.29 16.38
N ILE A 624 -86.46 42.98 16.45
CA ILE A 624 -87.79 42.41 16.71
C ILE A 624 -88.29 42.79 18.11
N LYS A 625 -87.42 42.77 19.12
CA LYS A 625 -87.74 43.15 20.51
C LYS A 625 -88.10 44.64 20.62
N ILE A 626 -87.36 45.52 19.96
CA ILE A 626 -87.68 46.94 19.84
C ILE A 626 -89.02 47.12 19.11
N GLN A 627 -89.20 46.50 17.93
CA GLN A 627 -90.44 46.60 17.16
C GLN A 627 -91.67 46.09 17.94
N LYS A 628 -91.56 45.00 18.69
CA LYS A 628 -92.64 44.51 19.58
C LYS A 628 -92.96 45.50 20.71
N SER A 629 -91.94 46.15 21.28
CA SER A 629 -92.14 47.20 22.29
C SER A 629 -92.86 48.42 21.69
N THR A 630 -92.39 48.92 20.53
CA THR A 630 -93.04 50.02 19.80
C THR A 630 -94.47 49.69 19.40
N LEU A 631 -94.74 48.46 18.93
CA LEU A 631 -96.08 48.02 18.56
C LEU A 631 -97.02 47.93 19.77
N SER A 632 -96.53 47.44 20.92
CA SER A 632 -97.29 47.40 22.18
C SER A 632 -97.65 48.81 22.67
N ILE A 633 -96.70 49.74 22.66
CA ILE A 633 -96.93 51.15 22.99
C ILE A 633 -97.94 51.77 22.01
N GLY A 634 -97.78 51.52 20.71
CA GLY A 634 -98.71 51.99 19.67
C GLY A 634 -100.12 51.40 19.80
N GLN A 635 -100.26 50.14 20.22
CA GLN A 635 -101.56 49.53 20.51
C GLN A 635 -102.24 50.23 21.70
N VAL A 636 -101.54 50.46 22.81
CA VAL A 636 -102.11 51.16 23.97
C VAL A 636 -102.57 52.58 23.58
N GLN A 637 -101.75 53.31 22.83
CA GLN A 637 -102.11 54.64 22.31
C GLN A 637 -103.30 54.59 21.34
N TYR A 638 -103.39 53.56 20.48
CA TYR A 638 -104.53 53.37 19.60
C TYR A 638 -105.82 53.07 20.39
N GLU A 639 -105.76 52.19 21.39
CA GLU A 639 -106.89 51.90 22.27
C GLU A 639 -107.35 53.14 23.07
N GLU A 640 -106.43 54.00 23.50
CA GLU A 640 -106.75 55.30 24.10
C GLU A 640 -107.49 56.22 23.13
N ARG A 641 -107.05 56.29 21.85
CA ARG A 641 -107.74 57.08 20.82
C ARG A 641 -109.10 56.50 20.42
N VAL A 642 -109.27 55.18 20.40
CA VAL A 642 -110.59 54.56 20.21
C VAL A 642 -111.51 54.93 21.39
N LYS A 643 -111.04 54.86 22.64
CA LYS A 643 -111.82 55.28 23.82
C LYS A 643 -112.16 56.78 23.79
N GLU A 644 -111.31 57.63 23.22
CA GLU A 644 -111.58 59.06 22.99
C GLU A 644 -112.64 59.27 21.91
N VAL A 645 -112.56 58.55 20.78
CA VAL A 645 -113.57 58.56 19.71
C VAL A 645 -114.93 58.07 20.23
N ASP A 646 -114.99 56.95 20.96
CA ASP A 646 -116.22 56.43 21.60
C ASP A 646 -116.89 57.48 22.52
N GLN A 647 -116.09 58.30 23.21
CA GLN A 647 -116.58 59.37 24.08
C GLN A 647 -117.10 60.57 23.26
N LEU A 648 -116.41 60.92 22.18
CA LEU A 648 -116.85 61.97 21.26
C LEU A 648 -118.12 61.57 20.51
N GLU A 649 -118.23 60.33 20.03
CA GLU A 649 -119.44 59.81 19.38
C GLU A 649 -120.64 59.80 20.34
N LYS A 650 -120.45 59.34 21.59
CA LYS A 650 -121.48 59.45 22.64
C LYS A 650 -121.88 60.89 22.88
N ARG A 651 -120.92 61.84 22.98
CA ARG A 651 -121.25 63.25 23.18
C ARG A 651 -121.95 63.88 21.97
N VAL A 652 -121.65 63.45 20.75
CA VAL A 652 -122.39 63.83 19.54
C VAL A 652 -123.81 63.27 19.58
N GLN A 653 -124.00 62.02 19.99
CA GLN A 653 -125.33 61.43 20.17
C GLN A 653 -126.16 62.15 21.24
N ASP A 654 -125.55 62.49 22.40
CA ASP A 654 -126.19 63.29 23.44
C ASP A 654 -126.66 64.65 22.89
N LEU A 655 -125.78 65.35 22.15
CA LEU A 655 -126.09 66.64 21.51
C LEU A 655 -127.19 66.51 20.44
N VAL A 656 -127.21 65.41 19.68
CA VAL A 656 -128.26 65.11 18.70
C VAL A 656 -129.61 64.85 19.39
N ASP A 657 -129.63 64.20 20.56
CA ASP A 657 -130.85 63.95 21.31
C ASP A 657 -131.30 65.17 22.15
N GLU A 658 -130.37 66.03 22.60
CA GLU A 658 -130.65 67.39 23.09
C GLU A 658 -131.28 68.25 21.97
N PHE A 659 -130.76 68.16 20.74
CA PHE A 659 -131.33 68.83 19.57
C PHE A 659 -132.74 68.32 19.23
N LYS A 660 -132.98 66.99 19.22
CA LYS A 660 -134.33 66.44 19.02
C LYS A 660 -135.31 66.88 20.11
N LYS A 661 -134.89 66.91 21.39
CA LYS A 661 -135.72 67.39 22.51
C LYS A 661 -136.12 68.85 22.32
N THR A 662 -135.17 69.72 21.95
CA THR A 662 -135.45 71.14 21.69
C THR A 662 -136.25 71.35 20.40
N GLN A 663 -136.05 70.55 19.36
CA GLN A 663 -136.88 70.54 18.15
C GLN A 663 -138.34 70.15 18.45
N ASN A 664 -138.56 69.15 19.31
CA ASN A 664 -139.90 68.77 19.77
C ASN A 664 -140.56 69.86 20.63
N GLN A 665 -139.80 70.55 21.48
CA GLN A 665 -140.29 71.74 22.19
C GLN A 665 -140.68 72.86 21.22
N ILE A 666 -139.91 73.08 20.15
CA ILE A 666 -140.23 74.04 19.09
C ILE A 666 -141.51 73.64 18.33
N ALA A 667 -141.74 72.35 18.06
CA ALA A 667 -142.97 71.87 17.42
C ALA A 667 -144.22 72.30 18.21
N CYS A 668 -144.23 72.08 19.53
CA CYS A 668 -145.32 72.53 20.41
C CYS A 668 -145.52 74.06 20.43
N THR A 669 -144.57 74.87 19.97
CA THR A 669 -144.80 76.33 19.83
C THR A 669 -145.77 76.68 18.70
N GLY A 670 -146.02 75.77 17.75
CA GLY A 670 -147.10 75.91 16.77
C GLY A 670 -148.46 75.84 17.45
N ASP A 671 -148.71 74.77 18.20
CA ASP A 671 -149.98 74.56 18.92
C ASP A 671 -150.21 75.62 20.00
N LEU A 672 -149.17 75.99 20.74
CA LEU A 672 -149.23 77.09 21.72
C LEU A 672 -149.54 78.45 21.07
N LYS A 673 -149.06 78.70 19.84
CA LYS A 673 -149.47 79.90 19.07
C LYS A 673 -150.89 79.79 18.53
N ALA A 674 -151.35 78.60 18.15
CA ALA A 674 -152.72 78.38 17.71
C ALA A 674 -153.72 78.58 18.85
N GLU A 675 -153.44 78.06 20.05
CA GLU A 675 -154.21 78.35 21.27
C GLU A 675 -154.09 79.82 21.69
N LEU A 676 -152.91 80.45 21.60
CA LEU A 676 -152.77 81.88 21.89
C LEU A 676 -153.62 82.72 20.93
N LEU A 677 -153.62 82.41 19.63
CA LEU A 677 -154.49 83.06 18.63
C LEU A 677 -155.98 82.74 18.83
N ARG A 678 -156.33 81.53 19.28
CA ARG A 678 -157.71 81.17 19.63
C ARG A 678 -158.18 81.95 20.84
N LEU A 679 -157.37 82.04 21.89
CA LEU A 679 -157.64 82.82 23.10
C LEU A 679 -157.61 84.32 22.83
N GLU A 680 -156.77 84.82 21.92
CA GLU A 680 -156.84 86.21 21.44
C GLU A 680 -158.11 86.45 20.61
N GLY A 681 -158.58 85.45 19.85
CA GLY A 681 -159.86 85.47 19.13
C GLY A 681 -161.08 85.48 20.06
N ASP A 682 -161.13 84.60 21.05
CA ASP A 682 -162.15 84.56 22.11
C ASP A 682 -162.14 85.88 22.90
N LEU A 683 -160.94 86.35 23.28
CA LEU A 683 -160.74 87.64 23.94
C LEU A 683 -161.14 88.82 23.05
N LEU A 684 -160.96 88.73 21.73
CA LEU A 684 -161.43 89.75 20.79
C LEU A 684 -162.95 89.70 20.63
N GLN A 685 -163.59 88.53 20.62
CA GLN A 685 -165.04 88.41 20.61
C GLN A 685 -165.65 88.97 21.89
N GLU A 686 -165.18 88.55 23.07
CA GLU A 686 -165.65 89.12 24.34
C GLU A 686 -165.29 90.61 24.46
N ARG A 687 -164.12 91.07 23.98
CA ARG A 687 -163.83 92.51 23.88
C ARG A 687 -164.78 93.24 22.94
N THR A 688 -165.14 92.68 21.79
CA THR A 688 -166.07 93.33 20.84
C THR A 688 -167.50 93.33 21.39
N LYS A 689 -167.91 92.30 22.11
CA LYS A 689 -169.19 92.19 22.82
C LYS A 689 -169.28 93.15 24.02
N ILE A 690 -168.23 93.20 24.85
CA ILE A 690 -168.05 94.23 25.88
C ILE A 690 -168.03 95.62 25.26
N LYS A 691 -167.34 95.81 24.13
CA LYS A 691 -167.21 97.11 23.46
C LYS A 691 -168.53 97.56 22.84
N ALA A 692 -169.32 96.68 22.22
CA ALA A 692 -170.69 97.00 21.80
C ALA A 692 -171.58 97.42 22.99
N LEU A 693 -171.53 96.68 24.10
CA LEU A 693 -172.23 97.03 25.34
C LEU A 693 -171.67 98.30 26.02
N SER A 694 -170.42 98.66 25.77
CA SER A 694 -169.76 99.88 26.28
C SER A 694 -169.86 101.08 25.33
N GLU A 695 -170.27 100.85 24.08
CA GLU A 695 -170.60 101.86 23.08
C GLU A 695 -172.13 102.13 23.04
N GLU A 696 -172.95 101.31 23.71
CA GLU A 696 -174.22 101.76 24.30
C GLU A 696 -174.02 102.54 25.61
N LEU A 697 -172.91 102.29 26.32
CA LEU A 697 -172.47 103.05 27.50
C LEU A 697 -171.54 104.23 27.15
N ASP A 698 -171.63 104.71 25.90
CA ASP A 698 -170.85 105.85 25.41
C ASP A 698 -171.19 107.14 26.18
N HIS A 699 -170.19 107.99 26.42
CA HIS A 699 -170.16 109.14 27.35
C HIS A 699 -170.14 108.74 28.85
N PRO A 700 -169.12 109.16 29.64
CA PRO A 700 -168.38 110.43 29.53
C PRO A 700 -166.93 110.33 28.99
N LEU A 701 -166.31 111.49 28.71
CA LEU A 701 -165.07 111.64 27.92
C LEU A 701 -163.72 111.26 28.62
N ASN A 702 -162.83 110.64 27.83
CA ASN A 702 -161.35 110.78 27.77
C ASN A 702 -160.36 110.17 28.81
N VAL A 703 -159.98 108.89 28.56
CA VAL A 703 -158.62 108.37 28.19
C VAL A 703 -157.30 108.77 28.94
N HIS A 704 -156.81 107.83 29.77
CA HIS A 704 -155.45 107.20 29.97
C HIS A 704 -154.03 107.85 29.83
N ARG A 705 -153.01 107.26 30.52
CA ARG A 705 -151.54 107.50 30.33
C ARG A 705 -150.50 106.40 30.81
N TRP A 706 -149.76 105.79 29.85
CA TRP A 706 -148.29 105.41 29.79
C TRP A 706 -147.61 104.24 30.59
N ARG A 707 -146.27 104.01 30.34
CA ARG A 707 -145.43 102.78 30.61
C ARG A 707 -143.93 103.09 30.97
N LYS A 708 -143.12 102.05 31.31
CA LYS A 708 -141.72 101.99 31.90
C LYS A 708 -140.49 102.29 30.98
N LEU A 709 -139.26 102.38 31.56
CA LEU A 709 -137.95 101.93 30.99
C LEU A 709 -136.83 101.64 32.06
N GLU A 710 -135.61 101.19 31.68
CA GLU A 710 -134.62 100.40 32.51
C GLU A 710 -133.09 100.67 32.23
N GLY A 711 -132.15 99.99 32.95
CA GLY A 711 -130.66 99.92 32.76
C GLY A 711 -129.89 99.56 34.07
N SER A 712 -128.56 99.29 34.20
CA SER A 712 -127.40 98.91 33.35
C SER A 712 -126.14 98.58 34.23
N ASP A 713 -125.07 97.87 33.78
CA ASP A 713 -123.86 97.55 34.61
C ASP A 713 -122.48 97.46 33.87
N PRO A 714 -121.30 97.77 34.49
CA PRO A 714 -120.00 97.95 33.80
C PRO A 714 -118.92 96.83 33.90
N LYS A 715 -119.15 95.66 34.55
CA LYS A 715 -118.10 94.69 34.96
C LYS A 715 -117.15 94.08 33.90
N ARG A 716 -117.29 94.39 32.61
CA ARG A 716 -116.62 93.67 31.51
C ARG A 716 -115.13 94.03 31.29
N LEU A 717 -114.69 95.20 31.74
CA LEU A 717 -113.42 95.80 31.24
C LEU A 717 -112.15 95.27 31.94
N ASP A 718 -112.19 95.00 33.25
CA ASP A 718 -111.01 94.54 33.99
C ASP A 718 -110.60 93.09 33.70
N MET A 719 -111.56 92.25 33.30
CA MET A 719 -111.31 90.85 32.92
C MET A 719 -110.29 90.76 31.76
N ILE A 720 -110.41 91.67 30.78
CA ILE A 720 -109.58 91.70 29.56
C ILE A 720 -108.10 92.01 29.89
N ARG A 721 -107.87 92.92 30.83
CA ARG A 721 -106.51 93.32 31.25
C ARG A 721 -105.71 92.17 31.87
N LYS A 722 -106.39 91.23 32.53
CA LYS A 722 -105.76 90.09 33.21
C LYS A 722 -105.27 89.01 32.23
N ILE A 723 -105.89 88.89 31.07
CA ILE A 723 -105.55 87.90 30.02
C ILE A 723 -104.21 88.25 29.35
N HIS A 724 -104.03 89.50 28.90
CA HIS A 724 -102.81 89.94 28.21
C HIS A 724 -101.54 89.84 29.08
N ALA A 725 -101.68 89.98 30.41
CA ALA A 725 -100.56 89.85 31.35
C ALA A 725 -100.01 88.42 31.44
N LEU A 726 -100.86 87.40 31.29
CA LEU A 726 -100.45 85.99 31.33
C LEU A 726 -99.75 85.58 30.03
N GLN A 727 -100.29 85.97 28.87
CA GLN A 727 -99.74 85.59 27.56
C GLN A 727 -98.28 86.02 27.37
N LYS A 728 -97.91 87.24 27.80
CA LYS A 728 -96.50 87.70 27.76
C LYS A 728 -95.54 86.88 28.63
N LYS A 729 -96.04 86.21 29.68
CA LYS A 729 -95.21 85.41 30.59
C LYS A 729 -94.93 84.00 30.02
N THR A 730 -95.85 83.45 29.25
CA THR A 730 -95.70 82.14 28.59
C THR A 730 -94.68 82.20 27.45
N ILE A 731 -94.76 83.21 26.57
CA ILE A 731 -93.89 83.33 25.39
C ILE A 731 -92.41 83.31 25.79
N LYS A 732 -92.02 84.13 26.78
CA LYS A 732 -90.64 84.19 27.28
C LYS A 732 -90.14 82.85 27.85
N LYS A 733 -91.03 81.98 28.35
CA LYS A 733 -90.66 80.65 28.82
C LYS A 733 -90.44 79.63 27.70
N CYS A 734 -91.08 79.81 26.54
CA CYS A 734 -90.80 79.02 25.34
C CYS A 734 -89.43 79.37 24.73
N GLU A 735 -89.08 80.66 24.71
CA GLU A 735 -87.76 81.15 24.24
C GLU A 735 -86.61 80.58 25.10
N GLU A 736 -86.75 80.57 26.42
CA GLU A 736 -85.78 79.98 27.36
C GLU A 736 -85.63 78.45 27.23
N ALA A 737 -86.64 77.74 26.71
CA ALA A 737 -86.56 76.31 26.45
C ALA A 737 -85.80 76.03 25.14
N CYS A 738 -86.20 76.69 24.04
CA CYS A 738 -85.60 76.52 22.71
C CYS A 738 -84.08 76.76 22.69
N MET A 739 -83.58 77.74 23.46
CA MET A 739 -82.13 77.98 23.59
C MET A 739 -81.38 76.86 24.35
N LYS A 740 -82.05 76.11 25.22
CA LYS A 740 -81.43 74.98 25.93
C LYS A 740 -81.38 73.73 25.08
N ASP A 741 -82.44 73.46 24.31
CA ASP A 741 -82.49 72.32 23.40
C ASP A 741 -81.41 72.43 22.31
N LEU A 742 -81.18 73.65 21.78
CA LEU A 742 -80.08 73.93 20.84
C LEU A 742 -78.69 73.63 21.47
N LEU A 743 -78.48 74.03 22.73
CA LEU A 743 -77.22 73.80 23.45
C LEU A 743 -76.97 72.31 23.73
N ILE A 744 -78.01 71.50 23.89
CA ILE A 744 -77.91 70.05 24.05
C ILE A 744 -77.41 69.41 22.75
N VAL A 745 -78.00 69.76 21.60
CA VAL A 745 -77.62 69.23 20.28
C VAL A 745 -76.14 69.52 19.95
N GLU A 746 -75.62 70.70 20.29
CA GLU A 746 -74.19 71.02 20.13
C GLU A 746 -73.29 70.12 21.00
N LYS A 747 -73.70 69.81 22.23
CA LYS A 747 -72.93 68.94 23.13
C LYS A 747 -72.98 67.46 22.74
N GLU A 748 -74.12 66.98 22.27
CA GLU A 748 -74.24 65.62 21.73
C GLU A 748 -73.36 65.43 20.49
N LYS A 749 -73.34 66.43 19.58
CA LYS A 749 -72.47 66.40 18.40
C LYS A 749 -70.99 66.36 18.77
N LEU A 750 -70.55 67.22 19.69
CA LEU A 750 -69.17 67.23 20.19
C LEU A 750 -68.78 65.91 20.89
N TYR A 751 -69.72 65.28 21.60
CA TYR A 751 -69.52 63.97 22.23
C TYR A 751 -69.34 62.84 21.20
N VAL A 752 -70.11 62.84 20.11
CA VAL A 752 -69.95 61.89 19.00
C VAL A 752 -68.61 62.10 18.29
N GLU A 753 -68.20 63.35 18.07
CA GLU A 753 -66.90 63.68 17.47
C GLU A 753 -65.73 63.20 18.34
N LEU A 754 -65.75 63.45 19.66
CA LEU A 754 -64.75 62.89 20.59
C LEU A 754 -64.74 61.35 20.59
N LYS A 755 -65.91 60.71 20.57
CA LYS A 755 -66.03 59.25 20.56
C LYS A 755 -65.44 58.64 19.28
N ASN A 756 -65.60 59.30 18.14
CA ASN A 756 -65.02 58.89 16.86
C ASN A 756 -63.49 59.09 16.80
N VAL A 757 -62.94 60.08 17.51
CA VAL A 757 -61.49 60.24 17.68
C VAL A 757 -60.94 59.15 18.60
N LEU A 758 -61.61 58.86 19.73
CA LEU A 758 -61.18 57.83 20.67
C LEU A 758 -61.19 56.44 20.03
N ALA A 759 -62.21 56.13 19.22
CA ALA A 759 -62.32 54.88 18.46
C ALA A 759 -61.30 54.74 17.31
N ARG A 760 -60.50 55.78 17.02
CA ARG A 760 -59.41 55.76 16.03
C ARG A 760 -58.01 55.64 16.64
N GLN A 761 -57.88 55.67 17.97
CA GLN A 761 -56.61 55.37 18.63
C GLN A 761 -56.49 53.84 18.81
N PRO A 762 -55.38 53.20 18.37
CA PRO A 762 -55.15 51.80 18.65
C PRO A 762 -54.98 51.57 20.15
N GLY A 763 -55.61 50.51 20.69
CA GLY A 763 -55.49 50.14 22.10
C GLY A 763 -54.05 49.75 22.50
N PRO A 764 -53.73 49.71 23.79
CA PRO A 764 -52.37 49.44 24.27
C PRO A 764 -51.81 48.10 23.76
N GLU A 765 -52.63 47.05 23.69
CA GLU A 765 -52.25 45.74 23.13
C GLU A 765 -51.80 45.84 21.65
N VAL A 766 -52.43 46.73 20.87
CA VAL A 766 -52.06 46.96 19.46
C VAL A 766 -50.78 47.79 19.34
N ALA A 767 -50.52 48.69 20.31
CA ALA A 767 -49.26 49.41 20.40
C ALA A 767 -48.09 48.47 20.77
N GLU A 768 -48.28 47.56 21.73
CA GLU A 768 -47.29 46.53 22.07
C GLU A 768 -47.04 45.57 20.90
N GLN A 769 -48.10 45.11 20.22
CA GLN A 769 -47.96 44.32 19.00
C GLN A 769 -47.19 45.07 17.92
N LEU A 770 -47.42 46.39 17.74
CA LEU A 770 -46.64 47.20 16.80
C LEU A 770 -45.15 47.26 17.14
N VAL A 771 -44.78 47.36 18.43
CA VAL A 771 -43.38 47.30 18.88
C VAL A 771 -42.77 45.92 18.58
N VAL A 772 -43.48 44.83 18.89
CA VAL A 772 -43.04 43.46 18.60
C VAL A 772 -42.91 43.21 17.09
N TYR A 773 -43.82 43.74 16.27
CA TYR A 773 -43.72 43.67 14.80
C TYR A 773 -42.58 44.54 14.26
N GLN A 774 -42.28 45.72 14.84
CA GLN A 774 -41.11 46.52 14.47
C GLN A 774 -39.79 45.82 14.83
N GLU A 775 -39.70 45.16 15.98
CA GLU A 775 -38.55 44.31 16.33
C GLU A 775 -38.38 43.15 15.35
N ASN A 776 -39.47 42.43 15.06
CA ASN A 776 -39.43 41.29 14.14
C ASN A 776 -39.11 41.73 12.70
N LEU A 777 -39.58 42.91 12.28
CA LEU A 777 -39.20 43.53 11.02
C LEU A 777 -37.70 43.86 11.01
N LYS A 778 -37.15 44.51 12.04
CA LYS A 778 -35.70 44.75 12.16
C LYS A 778 -34.89 43.45 12.12
N LYS A 779 -35.30 42.42 12.86
CA LYS A 779 -34.67 41.09 12.88
C LYS A 779 -34.71 40.43 11.50
N LYS A 780 -35.84 40.52 10.77
CA LYS A 780 -35.97 40.01 9.39
C LYS A 780 -35.20 40.83 8.36
N GLN A 781 -35.12 42.14 8.52
CA GLN A 781 -34.37 43.03 7.64
C GLN A 781 -32.85 42.86 7.83
N ALA A 782 -32.41 42.55 9.06
CA ALA A 782 -31.05 42.10 9.33
C ALA A 782 -30.76 40.71 8.71
N GLN A 783 -31.70 39.76 8.79
CA GLN A 783 -31.56 38.47 8.09
C GLN A 783 -31.49 38.64 6.57
N MET A 784 -32.36 39.46 5.96
CA MET A 784 -32.28 39.73 4.52
C MET A 784 -30.94 40.38 4.16
N LYS A 785 -30.44 41.34 4.95
CA LYS A 785 -29.14 41.96 4.68
C LYS A 785 -27.96 40.97 4.82
N GLY A 786 -28.08 39.98 5.70
CA GLY A 786 -27.17 38.83 5.74
C GLY A 786 -27.23 38.00 4.45
N MET A 787 -28.42 37.61 4.03
CA MET A 787 -28.64 36.85 2.79
C MET A 787 -28.28 37.65 1.52
N GLU A 788 -28.39 38.97 1.53
CA GLU A 788 -27.92 39.85 0.45
C GLU A 788 -26.39 39.84 0.36
N ASN A 789 -25.68 39.91 1.50
CA ASN A 789 -24.22 39.79 1.55
C ASN A 789 -23.75 38.38 1.10
N GLU A 790 -24.43 37.31 1.54
CA GLU A 790 -24.16 35.94 1.09
C GLU A 790 -24.41 35.79 -0.41
N LEU A 791 -25.52 36.34 -0.93
CA LEU A 791 -25.84 36.35 -2.35
C LEU A 791 -24.83 37.18 -3.17
N GLU A 792 -24.30 38.27 -2.62
CA GLU A 792 -23.22 39.07 -3.23
C GLU A 792 -21.89 38.31 -3.24
N MET A 793 -21.56 37.56 -2.17
CA MET A 793 -20.43 36.63 -2.14
C MET A 793 -20.58 35.53 -3.19
N TYR A 794 -21.73 34.88 -3.30
CA TYR A 794 -21.98 33.88 -4.35
C TYR A 794 -21.94 34.51 -5.76
N LYS A 795 -22.41 35.76 -5.94
CA LYS A 795 -22.24 36.52 -7.19
C LYS A 795 -20.78 36.88 -7.47
N ALA A 796 -19.92 37.03 -6.46
CA ALA A 796 -18.49 37.22 -6.64
C ALA A 796 -17.82 35.90 -7.07
N GLN A 797 -18.10 34.80 -6.37
CA GLN A 797 -17.60 33.47 -6.70
C GLN A 797 -18.04 33.00 -8.11
N VAL A 798 -19.28 33.30 -8.53
CA VAL A 798 -19.76 33.06 -9.91
C VAL A 798 -19.10 33.99 -10.94
N ARG A 799 -18.61 35.17 -10.55
CA ARG A 799 -17.79 36.03 -11.43
C ARG A 799 -16.37 35.49 -11.57
N GLU A 800 -15.76 34.96 -10.51
CA GLU A 800 -14.47 34.25 -10.56
C GLU A 800 -14.58 33.02 -11.46
N TYR A 801 -15.55 32.12 -11.23
CA TYR A 801 -15.74 30.96 -12.09
C TYR A 801 -16.04 31.30 -13.56
N LYS A 802 -16.67 32.45 -13.85
CA LYS A 802 -16.80 32.93 -15.24
C LYS A 802 -15.48 33.42 -15.81
N HIS A 803 -14.70 34.18 -15.05
CA HIS A 803 -13.37 34.62 -15.47
C HIS A 803 -12.43 33.43 -15.73
N ASP A 804 -12.49 32.40 -14.89
CA ASP A 804 -11.70 31.18 -15.03
C ASP A 804 -12.15 30.34 -16.23
N LEU A 805 -13.46 30.22 -16.46
CA LEU A 805 -13.99 29.61 -17.68
C LEU A 805 -13.57 30.39 -18.95
N GLU A 806 -13.62 31.73 -18.93
CA GLU A 806 -13.11 32.56 -20.02
C GLU A 806 -11.58 32.43 -20.20
N HIS A 807 -10.82 32.19 -19.12
CA HIS A 807 -9.39 31.92 -19.19
C HIS A 807 -9.13 30.56 -19.84
N ILE A 808 -9.87 29.52 -19.44
CA ILE A 808 -9.79 28.18 -20.03
C ILE A 808 -10.23 28.21 -21.50
N ASP A 809 -11.26 28.97 -21.87
CA ASP A 809 -11.67 29.14 -23.27
C ASP A 809 -10.60 29.90 -24.08
N ARG A 810 -9.95 30.92 -23.50
CA ARG A 810 -8.81 31.61 -24.13
C ARG A 810 -7.59 30.70 -24.28
N ASP A 811 -7.28 29.87 -23.29
CA ASP A 811 -6.20 28.88 -23.38
C ASP A 811 -6.52 27.78 -24.40
N MET A 812 -7.77 27.30 -24.45
CA MET A 812 -8.26 26.35 -25.45
C MET A 812 -8.21 26.92 -26.86
N GLN A 813 -8.60 28.20 -27.05
CA GLN A 813 -8.45 28.91 -28.33
C GLN A 813 -6.97 29.05 -28.70
N ALA A 814 -6.11 29.49 -27.78
CA ALA A 814 -4.67 29.58 -28.01
C ALA A 814 -4.00 28.21 -28.30
N LEU A 815 -4.53 27.12 -27.72
CA LEU A 815 -4.08 25.75 -28.03
C LEU A 815 -4.57 25.31 -29.42
N ARG A 816 -5.81 25.66 -29.78
CA ARG A 816 -6.41 25.38 -31.09
C ARG A 816 -5.72 26.16 -32.21
N ASP A 817 -5.34 27.41 -31.97
CA ASP A 817 -4.60 28.25 -32.90
C ASP A 817 -3.16 27.76 -33.05
N LYS A 818 -2.50 27.34 -31.96
CA LYS A 818 -1.20 26.64 -32.06
C LYS A 818 -1.30 25.35 -32.87
N TRP A 819 -2.39 24.60 -32.71
CA TRP A 819 -2.63 23.38 -33.48
C TRP A 819 -2.88 23.68 -34.96
N PHE A 820 -3.75 24.63 -35.31
CA PHE A 820 -3.99 25.04 -36.70
C PHE A 820 -2.73 25.63 -37.37
N ASN A 821 -1.96 26.48 -36.67
CA ASN A 821 -0.67 26.97 -37.18
C ASN A 821 0.37 25.86 -37.34
N SER A 822 0.32 24.78 -36.53
CA SER A 822 1.15 23.59 -36.76
C SER A 822 0.67 22.72 -37.93
N LEU A 823 -0.54 22.97 -38.46
CA LEU A 823 -1.16 22.26 -39.57
C LEU A 823 -1.13 23.05 -40.90
N HIS A 824 -0.54 24.25 -40.93
CA HIS A 824 -0.49 25.12 -42.10
C HIS A 824 0.95 25.52 -42.47
N VAL A 825 1.73 24.51 -42.84
CA VAL A 825 2.95 24.67 -43.65
C VAL A 825 2.87 23.76 -44.87
N ASP A 826 1.99 24.11 -45.82
CA ASP A 826 2.28 23.89 -47.25
C ASP A 826 1.36 24.68 -48.21
N HIS A 827 2.00 25.34 -49.19
CA HIS A 827 1.52 25.82 -50.51
C HIS A 827 0.17 26.57 -50.73
N PHE A 828 0.29 27.89 -50.89
CA PHE A 828 0.04 28.65 -52.17
C PHE A 828 -1.43 28.79 -52.73
N PRO A 829 -1.76 29.72 -53.68
CA PRO A 829 -2.44 30.95 -53.27
C PRO A 829 -3.71 31.40 -54.07
N ASP A 830 -4.27 32.53 -53.61
CA ASP A 830 -4.92 33.62 -54.38
C ASP A 830 -6.39 33.48 -54.85
N HIS A 831 -6.95 34.66 -55.21
CA HIS A 831 -8.22 34.99 -55.88
C HIS A 831 -9.57 34.89 -55.13
N GLN A 832 -10.13 36.09 -54.88
CA GLN A 832 -11.57 36.43 -54.98
C GLN A 832 -12.04 36.29 -56.46
N PRO A 833 -13.36 36.32 -56.86
CA PRO A 833 -14.48 36.99 -56.15
C PRO A 833 -15.93 36.42 -56.34
N HIS A 834 -16.91 37.23 -55.91
CA HIS A 834 -18.30 37.38 -56.39
C HIS A 834 -19.35 36.24 -56.29
N ASP A 835 -20.49 36.61 -55.68
CA ASP A 835 -21.90 36.31 -56.00
C ASP A 835 -22.35 34.81 -56.09
N GLU A 836 -23.63 34.43 -55.98
CA GLU A 836 -24.95 35.09 -55.90
C GLU A 836 -25.87 34.08 -55.12
N GLN A 837 -27.01 34.37 -54.45
CA GLN A 837 -28.33 34.79 -54.98
C GLN A 837 -29.37 35.07 -53.87
N VAL A 838 -30.23 36.09 -54.10
CA VAL A 838 -31.72 36.08 -53.96
C VAL A 838 -32.33 35.70 -52.57
N ALA A 839 -33.17 36.51 -51.89
CA ALA A 839 -33.80 37.79 -52.24
C ALA A 839 -34.21 38.66 -51.01
N ALA A 840 -34.44 39.95 -51.28
CA ALA A 840 -35.25 40.89 -50.50
C ALA A 840 -36.55 41.23 -51.32
N PRO A 841 -37.39 42.26 -51.06
CA PRO A 841 -37.40 43.23 -49.96
C PRO A 841 -38.80 43.60 -49.36
N VAL A 842 -38.78 44.20 -48.16
CA VAL A 842 -39.50 45.44 -47.72
C VAL A 842 -40.99 45.72 -48.12
N MET A 843 -41.83 45.85 -47.07
CA MET A 843 -43.01 46.73 -46.85
C MET A 843 -44.50 46.29 -47.00
N GLU A 844 -45.32 46.99 -46.17
CA GLU A 844 -46.78 47.15 -46.11
C GLU A 844 -47.65 46.10 -45.34
N ARG A 845 -48.92 46.47 -45.11
CA ARG A 845 -49.86 46.06 -44.02
C ARG A 845 -51.05 45.21 -44.56
N PRO A 846 -51.94 44.53 -43.77
CA PRO A 846 -52.46 44.92 -42.44
C PRO A 846 -52.84 43.79 -41.42
N LYS A 847 -53.54 44.20 -40.34
CA LYS A 847 -54.21 43.42 -39.26
C LYS A 847 -55.23 42.38 -39.78
N PRO A 848 -55.58 41.29 -39.04
CA PRO A 848 -55.99 41.25 -37.61
C PRO A 848 -55.25 40.17 -36.76
N GLN A 849 -55.62 39.70 -35.55
CA GLN A 849 -56.83 39.89 -34.71
C GLN A 849 -56.55 39.99 -33.18
N LEU A 850 -57.14 39.11 -32.34
CA LEU A 850 -57.31 39.16 -30.87
C LEU A 850 -57.70 37.73 -30.36
N PRO A 851 -57.50 37.35 -29.07
CA PRO A 851 -58.23 37.90 -27.91
C PRO A 851 -57.36 38.33 -26.70
N PRO A 852 -57.92 39.05 -25.70
CA PRO A 852 -57.16 39.75 -24.66
C PRO A 852 -57.25 39.15 -23.25
N VAL A 853 -56.40 39.65 -22.34
CA VAL A 853 -56.51 39.52 -20.87
C VAL A 853 -56.71 40.94 -20.26
N PRO A 854 -57.52 41.13 -19.20
CA PRO A 854 -57.88 42.48 -18.73
C PRO A 854 -56.76 43.25 -18.00
N ALA A 855 -56.86 44.58 -18.04
CA ALA A 855 -56.07 45.53 -17.25
C ALA A 855 -56.71 45.77 -15.86
N PRO A 856 -55.96 46.31 -14.86
CA PRO A 856 -56.53 46.68 -13.57
C PRO A 856 -57.50 47.86 -13.67
N ILE A 857 -58.44 47.94 -12.72
CA ILE A 857 -59.36 49.07 -12.55
C ILE A 857 -58.87 49.93 -11.38
N ASP A 858 -58.81 51.23 -11.60
CA ASP A 858 -58.44 52.26 -10.62
C ASP A 858 -59.69 52.96 -10.05
N GLU A 859 -59.52 53.74 -8.99
CA GLU A 859 -60.63 54.35 -8.22
C GLU A 859 -61.41 55.42 -9.00
N SER A 860 -62.74 55.49 -8.80
CA SER A 860 -63.47 56.76 -8.56
C SER A 860 -65.01 56.59 -8.44
N MET A 861 -65.65 57.66 -7.95
CA MET A 861 -67.09 57.97 -7.95
C MET A 861 -68.00 57.21 -6.97
N PHE A 862 -68.13 57.80 -5.78
CA PHE A 862 -69.42 58.26 -5.22
C PHE A 862 -70.63 58.17 -6.18
N ALA A 863 -71.73 57.52 -5.75
CA ALA A 863 -73.05 58.15 -5.57
C ALA A 863 -74.16 57.16 -5.13
N LEU A 864 -75.14 57.66 -4.36
CA LEU A 864 -76.53 57.19 -4.27
C LEU A 864 -76.80 55.73 -3.82
N MET A 865 -76.74 55.48 -2.51
CA MET A 865 -77.96 55.43 -1.66
C MET A 865 -77.64 55.63 -0.17
#